data_AF-A0A3A9ASW5-F1
#
_entry.id   AF-A0A3A9ASW5-F1
#
_cell.length_a   1.000
_cell.length_b   1.000
_cell.length_c   1.000
_cell.angle_alpha   90.00
_cell.angle_beta   90.00
_cell.angle_gamma   90.00
#
_symmetry.space_group_name_H-M   'P 1'
#
loop_
_entity.id
_entity.type
_entity.pdbx_description
1 polymer ?
#
loop_
_entity_poly.entity_id
_entity_poly.type
_entity_poly.pdbx_seq_one_letter_code
_entity_poly.pdbx_strand_id
1 'polypeptide(L)'
;MSDSQPLGSLLAGMNTEAFVSGINWKNGGMAEMGRICRTRIILLVLVMVLSVMSAGCGTQPSGASASFKKKTNMSNKDSALDTEPSEDFKGSADSKDEESPFVYLEKKEIEDINEPGAVYEIYMPKDAEVTSGFASLNQHGISYSADVYGYGEAAERYASFEDHLTLKQKYAHEADSDYIDVADTGIIENGEDRYFIFTGRGVDYDGVSFELRQLYYLEMQPSGAGILWNAIVYEDYADEDTEPLIDELAACHGINLDLIKPGSSWEVNMDQDTYQAREGDKALEDVEGYAYMGLTSISDYYREAHCSLMLPKARIADIDRTSAYSFLHGVLISADVSEIYSGNALVTEMKSSADIKYETALHNTQTIRNVQRSAMLPVPGFENALQMAISYEKKGYQSEEYLPRVEALCYIPIDDTFYLALEIFLSYEQWDPSTDAVIAELETAYGIDLFKYCGGPKEPEVSDSKQESTDAGKAAPITMAMLMGGNEGTSAPPSLPDTVLWFNATYAPLTYSNGFNWRLVGGLKITEENKELTDWGLQNSWNITDRESALEAAERLKQQGHRQTCQEYMDELKEMGLLDLEEKEFRKKFLQTKLSSDYRYVIAYNMYQEGLDADYMAAWDLCRVNQLYADFYILGYMTYEEAMDASLENSLVLQKLYSSWEEMVDGYMLGFQFWSRDSASKEDSPTKERYRYYEMLKGSDDSPYELDWNMELTKSW
;
A
#
# COMPACT_ATOMS: atom_id res chain seq x y z
N MET A 1 3.87 -20.51 52.31
CA MET A 1 4.33 -21.89 51.98
C MET A 1 3.72 -22.16 50.62
N SER A 2 4.38 -21.80 49.51
CA SER A 2 5.54 -22.52 48.91
C SER A 2 5.11 -23.95 48.54
N ASP A 3 5.17 -24.44 47.30
CA ASP A 3 6.15 -24.22 46.24
C ASP A 3 5.59 -24.51 44.83
N SER A 4 6.43 -24.16 43.86
CA SER A 4 6.31 -23.92 42.43
C SER A 4 6.52 -25.11 41.46
N GLN A 5 5.82 -25.05 40.30
CA GLN A 5 6.24 -25.36 38.89
C GLN A 5 6.67 -26.79 38.46
N PRO A 6 6.81 -27.14 37.13
CA PRO A 6 6.61 -26.38 35.86
C PRO A 6 5.91 -27.13 34.68
N LEU A 7 5.80 -26.43 33.53
CA LEU A 7 5.35 -26.79 32.16
C LEU A 7 5.98 -28.05 31.50
N GLY A 8 5.28 -28.65 30.53
CA GLY A 8 5.89 -29.39 29.40
C GLY A 8 4.97 -30.27 28.54
N SER A 9 4.72 -29.85 27.28
CA SER A 9 4.44 -30.61 26.03
C SER A 9 3.37 -31.72 25.96
N LEU A 10 2.45 -31.62 24.98
CA LEU A 10 1.96 -32.77 24.20
C LEU A 10 1.27 -32.32 22.90
N LEU A 11 2.05 -32.29 21.81
CA LEU A 11 1.61 -32.52 20.43
C LEU A 11 1.90 -34.00 20.13
N ALA A 12 0.90 -34.76 19.69
CA ALA A 12 0.98 -35.86 18.71
C ALA A 12 -0.26 -36.77 18.82
N GLY A 13 -0.99 -36.89 17.71
CA GLY A 13 -2.11 -37.82 17.55
C GLY A 13 -2.61 -37.81 16.11
N MET A 14 -1.89 -38.51 15.25
CA MET A 14 -2.12 -38.73 13.82
C MET A 14 -3.52 -39.28 13.50
N ASN A 15 -4.05 -38.97 12.31
CA ASN A 15 -4.35 -40.00 11.31
C ASN A 15 -4.71 -39.40 9.93
N THR A 16 -3.84 -39.72 8.98
CA THR A 16 -3.98 -39.66 7.52
C THR A 16 -4.65 -40.94 6.98
N GLU A 17 -5.15 -40.86 5.74
CA GLU A 17 -5.79 -41.89 4.89
C GLU A 17 -7.31 -42.08 5.10
N ALA A 18 -8.18 -42.06 4.08
CA ALA A 18 -8.06 -42.04 2.62
C ALA A 18 -9.42 -41.63 2.03
N PHE A 19 -9.43 -41.01 0.83
CA PHE A 19 -10.28 -41.46 -0.27
C PHE A 19 -9.80 -40.87 -1.61
N VAL A 20 -9.24 -41.76 -2.43
CA VAL A 20 -8.87 -41.55 -3.82
C VAL A 20 -10.00 -42.09 -4.71
N SER A 21 -10.54 -41.24 -5.57
CA SER A 21 -11.17 -41.58 -6.85
C SER A 21 -11.26 -40.27 -7.64
N GLY A 22 -10.69 -40.07 -8.82
CA GLY A 22 -10.43 -40.98 -9.92
C GLY A 22 -11.08 -40.35 -11.16
N ILE A 23 -10.39 -39.41 -11.83
CA ILE A 23 -10.78 -38.93 -13.17
C ILE A 23 -9.58 -39.03 -14.11
N ASN A 24 -9.88 -39.67 -15.23
CA ASN A 24 -9.02 -40.22 -16.27
C ASN A 24 -8.60 -39.11 -17.25
N TRP A 25 -7.31 -38.86 -17.47
CA TRP A 25 -6.82 -37.96 -18.52
C TRP A 25 -6.43 -38.76 -19.76
N LYS A 26 -7.24 -38.68 -20.82
CA LYS A 26 -6.81 -38.98 -22.19
C LYS A 26 -7.47 -38.00 -23.19
N ASN A 27 -6.59 -37.28 -23.87
CA ASN A 27 -6.71 -36.57 -25.15
C ASN A 27 -7.41 -35.20 -25.22
N GLY A 28 -6.59 -34.20 -25.59
CA GLY A 28 -6.94 -32.85 -26.07
C GLY A 28 -6.45 -31.77 -25.09
N GLY A 29 -5.64 -30.77 -25.41
CA GLY A 29 -5.00 -30.27 -26.63
C GLY A 29 -4.10 -29.08 -26.22
N MET A 30 -3.17 -28.67 -27.08
CA MET A 30 -2.09 -27.70 -26.84
C MET A 30 -2.54 -26.28 -26.42
N ALA A 31 -3.02 -26.08 -25.19
CA ALA A 31 -3.37 -24.75 -24.65
C ALA A 31 -2.92 -24.50 -23.19
N GLU A 32 -2.27 -25.46 -22.53
CA GLU A 32 -1.84 -25.34 -21.13
C GLU A 32 -0.32 -25.15 -20.92
N MET A 33 0.49 -25.19 -21.99
CA MET A 33 1.95 -25.04 -21.86
C MET A 33 2.41 -23.58 -21.72
N GLY A 34 1.57 -22.60 -22.06
CA GLY A 34 1.83 -21.17 -21.83
C GLY A 34 1.56 -20.68 -20.40
N ARG A 35 1.01 -21.52 -19.50
CA ARG A 35 0.67 -21.13 -18.12
C ARG A 35 1.69 -21.56 -17.07
N ILE A 36 2.65 -22.42 -17.41
CA ILE A 36 3.61 -22.98 -16.43
C ILE A 36 4.93 -22.18 -16.38
N CYS A 37 5.24 -21.36 -17.39
CA CYS A 37 6.49 -20.58 -17.42
C CYS A 37 6.43 -19.24 -16.66
N ARG A 38 5.27 -18.61 -16.50
CA ARG A 38 5.14 -17.34 -15.75
C ARG A 38 5.23 -17.52 -14.22
N THR A 39 4.93 -18.69 -13.69
CA THR A 39 4.95 -18.97 -12.24
C THR A 39 6.38 -19.13 -11.68
N ARG A 40 7.40 -19.34 -12.53
CA ARG A 40 8.80 -19.47 -12.08
C ARG A 40 9.59 -18.16 -12.05
N ILE A 41 9.16 -17.14 -12.81
CA ILE A 41 9.80 -15.81 -12.79
C ILE A 41 9.52 -15.09 -11.46
N ILE A 42 8.32 -15.27 -10.90
CA ILE A 42 7.95 -14.73 -9.57
C ILE A 42 8.73 -15.41 -8.43
N LEU A 43 9.19 -16.65 -8.60
CA LEU A 43 9.90 -17.39 -7.56
C LEU A 43 11.39 -17.01 -7.45
N LEU A 44 11.99 -16.42 -8.49
CA LEU A 44 13.39 -15.97 -8.49
C LEU A 44 13.56 -14.57 -7.88
N VAL A 45 12.56 -13.70 -8.01
CA VAL A 45 12.52 -12.39 -7.31
C VAL A 45 12.27 -12.57 -5.80
N LEU A 46 11.55 -13.61 -5.39
CA LEU A 46 11.26 -13.91 -3.98
C LEU A 46 12.45 -14.49 -3.17
N VAL A 47 13.50 -14.99 -3.83
CA VAL A 47 14.67 -15.58 -3.13
C VAL A 47 15.73 -14.52 -2.80
N MET A 48 15.76 -13.36 -3.46
CA MET A 48 16.65 -12.26 -3.07
C MET A 48 16.09 -11.37 -1.94
N VAL A 49 14.77 -11.32 -1.75
CA VAL A 49 14.13 -10.49 -0.69
C VAL A 49 14.09 -11.19 0.69
N LEU A 50 14.25 -12.52 0.76
CA LEU A 50 14.18 -13.29 2.01
C LEU A 50 15.49 -13.38 2.83
N SER A 51 16.52 -12.62 2.48
CA SER A 51 17.81 -12.62 3.21
C SER A 51 17.96 -11.51 4.25
N VAL A 52 16.99 -10.58 4.37
CA VAL A 52 17.09 -9.43 5.30
C VAL A 52 16.19 -9.55 6.54
N MET A 53 15.29 -10.54 6.61
CA MET A 53 14.34 -10.72 7.72
C MET A 53 14.65 -11.95 8.57
N SER A 54 15.81 -11.98 9.24
CA SER A 54 16.01 -12.91 10.38
C SER A 54 17.14 -12.49 11.32
N ALA A 55 17.00 -11.34 12.00
CA ALA A 55 17.69 -11.09 13.27
C ALA A 55 16.99 -9.99 14.08
N GLY A 56 15.90 -10.34 14.75
CA GLY A 56 15.24 -9.45 15.70
C GLY A 56 14.64 -10.22 16.87
N CYS A 57 15.48 -10.63 17.83
CA CYS A 57 15.16 -10.69 19.27
C CYS A 57 16.31 -11.32 20.06
N GLY A 58 16.95 -10.55 20.95
CA GLY A 58 17.80 -11.13 21.99
C GLY A 58 18.88 -10.20 22.55
N THR A 59 18.50 -9.36 23.52
CA THR A 59 19.27 -8.92 24.70
C THR A 59 20.80 -8.82 24.64
N GLN A 60 21.33 -7.61 24.89
CA GLN A 60 22.74 -7.33 25.26
C GLN A 60 23.25 -8.24 26.41
N PRO A 61 24.55 -8.58 26.41
CA PRO A 61 25.49 -7.82 27.25
C PRO A 61 26.89 -7.57 26.67
N SER A 62 27.53 -6.56 27.26
CA SER A 62 28.90 -6.03 27.17
C SER A 62 30.06 -6.93 26.70
N GLY A 63 30.88 -6.37 25.80
CA GLY A 63 32.35 -6.25 25.90
C GLY A 63 33.23 -7.50 25.99
N ALA A 64 34.01 -7.76 24.93
CA ALA A 64 35.48 -7.97 24.97
C ALA A 64 35.99 -8.46 23.61
N SER A 65 37.10 -7.85 23.18
CA SER A 65 37.95 -8.26 22.07
C SER A 65 38.52 -9.69 22.22
N ALA A 66 38.59 -10.47 21.14
CA ALA A 66 39.66 -11.45 20.95
C ALA A 66 39.79 -11.93 19.48
N SER A 67 40.93 -11.60 18.89
CA SER A 67 41.53 -12.21 17.71
C SER A 67 41.75 -13.72 17.91
N PHE A 68 41.51 -14.54 16.88
CA PHE A 68 42.17 -15.84 16.76
C PHE A 68 42.51 -16.20 15.31
N LYS A 69 43.82 -16.10 15.02
CA LYS A 69 44.50 -16.80 13.93
C LYS A 69 44.38 -18.32 14.13
N LYS A 70 44.28 -19.09 13.04
CA LYS A 70 44.92 -20.40 12.99
C LYS A 70 45.44 -20.74 11.59
N LYS A 71 46.75 -20.95 11.52
CA LYS A 71 47.51 -21.47 10.38
C LYS A 71 47.90 -22.93 10.69
N THR A 72 47.75 -23.80 9.69
CA THR A 72 48.63 -24.94 9.30
C THR A 72 48.99 -26.06 10.30
N ASN A 73 48.70 -27.33 9.95
CA ASN A 73 49.58 -28.29 9.22
C ASN A 73 49.46 -29.78 9.66
N MET A 74 49.50 -30.67 8.64
CA MET A 74 50.12 -32.04 8.56
C MET A 74 49.59 -33.16 9.49
N SER A 75 49.48 -34.46 9.14
CA SER A 75 49.80 -35.29 7.96
C SER A 75 49.33 -36.75 8.21
N ASN A 76 49.04 -37.50 7.13
CA ASN A 76 49.12 -38.98 6.95
C ASN A 76 48.15 -39.89 7.77
N LYS A 77 47.54 -40.96 7.24
CA LYS A 77 47.97 -41.95 6.23
C LYS A 77 46.80 -42.87 5.78
N ASP A 78 46.88 -43.33 4.52
CA ASP A 78 46.46 -44.62 3.90
C ASP A 78 45.04 -45.23 4.11
N SER A 79 44.27 -45.36 3.01
CA SER A 79 44.01 -46.67 2.37
C SER A 79 43.32 -46.52 1.01
N ALA A 80 43.96 -47.07 -0.01
CA ALA A 80 43.51 -47.17 -1.39
C ALA A 80 42.35 -48.16 -1.60
N LEU A 81 41.53 -47.90 -2.62
CA LEU A 81 40.98 -48.95 -3.48
C LEU A 81 40.72 -48.37 -4.87
N ASP A 82 41.42 -48.96 -5.82
CA ASP A 82 41.47 -48.67 -7.24
C ASP A 82 40.13 -48.88 -7.95
N THR A 83 39.80 -48.00 -8.89
CA THR A 83 39.23 -48.43 -10.18
C THR A 83 39.65 -47.43 -11.24
N GLU A 84 40.52 -47.90 -12.14
CA GLU A 84 41.10 -47.17 -13.27
C GLU A 84 40.30 -47.48 -14.57
N PRO A 85 40.60 -46.88 -15.73
CA PRO A 85 39.87 -45.76 -16.32
C PRO A 85 39.21 -46.12 -17.67
N SER A 86 38.40 -45.20 -18.21
CA SER A 86 38.09 -45.20 -19.65
C SER A 86 38.51 -43.86 -20.25
N GLU A 87 39.68 -43.87 -20.90
CA GLU A 87 40.06 -42.93 -21.95
C GLU A 87 39.17 -43.15 -23.18
N ASP A 88 38.62 -42.06 -23.71
CA ASP A 88 38.78 -41.63 -25.11
C ASP A 88 37.65 -40.66 -25.49
N PHE A 89 37.96 -39.35 -25.48
CA PHE A 89 37.59 -38.49 -26.60
C PHE A 89 38.75 -37.55 -26.90
N LYS A 90 39.40 -37.83 -28.03
CA LYS A 90 40.51 -37.07 -28.61
C LYS A 90 40.03 -35.76 -29.20
N GLY A 91 40.64 -34.67 -28.74
CA GLY A 91 41.36 -33.69 -29.56
C GLY A 91 40.64 -33.00 -30.70
N SER A 92 40.38 -31.71 -30.50
CA SER A 92 40.37 -30.63 -31.51
C SER A 92 40.24 -29.33 -30.71
N ALA A 93 41.01 -28.27 -30.85
CA ALA A 93 42.24 -27.98 -31.58
C ALA A 93 42.93 -26.86 -30.77
N ASP A 94 44.25 -26.73 -30.89
CA ASP A 94 45.00 -25.54 -30.44
C ASP A 94 44.29 -24.26 -30.93
N SER A 95 43.58 -23.56 -30.04
CA SER A 95 43.35 -22.13 -30.20
C SER A 95 44.66 -21.46 -29.88
N LYS A 96 45.35 -20.98 -30.91
CA LYS A 96 46.43 -20.02 -30.74
C LYS A 96 45.91 -18.90 -29.84
N ASP A 97 46.63 -18.62 -28.75
CA ASP A 97 46.46 -17.41 -27.96
C ASP A 97 46.60 -16.20 -28.91
N GLU A 98 45.47 -15.71 -29.43
CA GLU A 98 45.38 -14.31 -29.83
C GLU A 98 45.34 -13.54 -28.50
N GLU A 99 46.45 -12.89 -28.15
CA GLU A 99 46.49 -11.97 -27.02
C GLU A 99 45.28 -11.04 -27.13
N SER A 100 44.43 -11.05 -26.10
CA SER A 100 43.26 -10.17 -26.03
C SER A 100 43.71 -8.74 -26.36
N PRO A 101 43.04 -8.02 -27.27
CA PRO A 101 43.38 -6.63 -27.56
C PRO A 101 43.13 -5.72 -26.35
N PHE A 102 42.54 -6.26 -25.29
CA PHE A 102 42.13 -5.60 -24.06
C PHE A 102 43.03 -6.00 -22.87
N VAL A 103 43.37 -4.99 -22.07
CA VAL A 103 44.20 -5.10 -20.87
C VAL A 103 43.41 -5.69 -19.71
N TYR A 104 42.12 -5.36 -19.58
CA TYR A 104 41.25 -5.76 -18.46
C TYR A 104 40.26 -6.87 -18.86
N LEU A 105 39.76 -6.86 -20.10
CA LEU A 105 38.80 -7.84 -20.60
C LEU A 105 39.45 -9.02 -21.34
N GLU A 106 38.84 -10.20 -21.24
CA GLU A 106 39.15 -11.37 -22.05
C GLU A 106 37.88 -12.08 -22.52
N LYS A 107 38.01 -12.81 -23.64
CA LYS A 107 36.95 -13.70 -24.10
C LYS A 107 36.86 -14.92 -23.19
N LYS A 108 35.66 -15.22 -22.73
CA LYS A 108 35.31 -16.43 -21.99
C LYS A 108 34.11 -17.11 -22.64
N GLU A 109 33.87 -18.35 -22.26
CA GLU A 109 32.75 -19.16 -22.74
C GLU A 109 31.71 -19.32 -21.62
N ILE A 110 30.44 -19.10 -21.94
CA ILE A 110 29.31 -19.34 -21.04
C ILE A 110 28.38 -20.38 -21.66
N GLU A 111 28.10 -21.46 -20.95
CA GLU A 111 27.18 -22.51 -21.39
C GLU A 111 25.74 -22.19 -20.94
N ASP A 112 24.76 -22.36 -21.82
CA ASP A 112 23.34 -22.24 -21.44
C ASP A 112 22.93 -23.37 -20.50
N ILE A 113 22.43 -23.02 -19.32
CA ILE A 113 21.94 -23.98 -18.32
C ILE A 113 20.70 -24.75 -18.81
N ASN A 114 19.93 -24.19 -19.75
CA ASN A 114 18.69 -24.76 -20.25
C ASN A 114 18.89 -25.54 -21.55
N GLU A 115 19.98 -25.29 -22.28
CA GLU A 115 20.35 -25.99 -23.49
C GLU A 115 21.80 -26.51 -23.39
N PRO A 116 22.01 -27.66 -22.71
CA PRO A 116 23.35 -28.22 -22.52
C PRO A 116 24.09 -28.41 -23.85
N GLY A 117 25.32 -27.88 -23.93
CA GLY A 117 26.14 -27.85 -25.15
C GLY A 117 25.96 -26.61 -26.04
N ALA A 118 25.01 -25.71 -25.74
CA ALA A 118 24.98 -24.38 -26.33
C ALA A 118 25.94 -23.48 -25.55
N VAL A 119 27.00 -23.02 -26.20
CA VAL A 119 28.07 -22.20 -25.61
C VAL A 119 28.17 -20.89 -26.38
N TYR A 120 28.24 -19.79 -25.64
CA TYR A 120 28.35 -18.45 -26.19
C TYR A 120 29.66 -17.79 -25.75
N GLU A 121 30.25 -16.97 -26.62
CA GLU A 121 31.41 -16.16 -26.28
C GLU A 121 30.96 -14.89 -25.55
N ILE A 122 31.61 -14.58 -24.44
CA ILE A 122 31.34 -13.38 -23.62
C ILE A 122 32.64 -12.66 -23.29
N TYR A 123 32.62 -11.33 -23.26
CA TYR A 123 33.76 -10.51 -22.82
C TYR A 123 33.64 -10.15 -21.34
N MET A 124 34.49 -10.76 -20.52
CA MET A 124 34.49 -10.58 -19.07
C MET A 124 35.83 -10.04 -18.59
N PRO A 125 35.88 -9.35 -17.44
CA PRO A 125 37.14 -9.14 -16.74
C PRO A 125 37.92 -10.45 -16.55
N LYS A 126 39.25 -10.39 -16.67
CA LYS A 126 40.13 -11.58 -16.63
C LYS A 126 39.92 -12.46 -15.39
N ASP A 127 39.68 -11.85 -14.24
CA ASP A 127 39.50 -12.59 -12.99
C ASP A 127 38.05 -13.05 -12.74
N ALA A 128 37.14 -12.83 -13.69
CA ALA A 128 35.73 -13.19 -13.51
C ALA A 128 35.52 -14.71 -13.43
N GLU A 129 34.71 -15.13 -12.46
CA GLU A 129 34.25 -16.50 -12.34
C GLU A 129 33.06 -16.73 -13.27
N VAL A 130 33.15 -17.77 -14.10
CA VAL A 130 32.09 -18.15 -15.04
C VAL A 130 31.53 -19.50 -14.64
N THR A 131 30.21 -19.56 -14.57
CA THR A 131 29.43 -20.77 -14.32
C THR A 131 28.40 -20.94 -15.44
N SER A 132 27.77 -22.12 -15.54
CA SER A 132 26.75 -22.34 -16.57
C SER A 132 25.59 -21.35 -16.40
N GLY A 133 25.38 -20.52 -17.42
CA GLY A 133 24.33 -19.50 -17.50
C GLY A 133 24.61 -18.19 -16.77
N PHE A 134 25.69 -18.08 -15.99
CA PHE A 134 26.01 -16.88 -15.21
C PHE A 134 27.51 -16.62 -15.07
N ALA A 135 27.90 -15.36 -15.19
CA ALA A 135 29.24 -14.88 -14.85
C ALA A 135 29.16 -13.61 -14.00
N SER A 136 30.08 -13.45 -13.05
CA SER A 136 30.14 -12.20 -12.26
C SER A 136 31.53 -11.86 -11.74
N LEU A 137 31.76 -10.57 -11.47
CA LEU A 137 32.93 -10.08 -10.76
C LEU A 137 32.64 -8.75 -10.07
N ASN A 138 33.27 -8.50 -8.92
CA ASN A 138 33.32 -7.18 -8.30
C ASN A 138 34.79 -6.73 -8.20
N GLN A 139 35.17 -5.69 -8.94
CA GLN A 139 36.54 -5.16 -8.93
C GLN A 139 36.54 -3.70 -9.37
N HIS A 140 37.51 -2.90 -8.89
CA HIS A 140 37.70 -1.51 -9.34
C HIS A 140 36.42 -0.66 -9.23
N GLY A 141 35.62 -0.87 -8.19
CA GLY A 141 34.35 -0.18 -8.00
C GLY A 141 33.23 -0.56 -8.96
N ILE A 142 33.42 -1.60 -9.78
CA ILE A 142 32.43 -2.09 -10.75
C ILE A 142 31.93 -3.47 -10.31
N SER A 143 30.63 -3.60 -10.17
CA SER A 143 29.96 -4.90 -10.13
C SER A 143 29.52 -5.27 -11.53
N TYR A 144 29.96 -6.42 -12.02
CA TYR A 144 29.71 -6.88 -13.37
C TYR A 144 29.03 -8.24 -13.33
N SER A 145 27.96 -8.42 -14.10
CA SER A 145 27.35 -9.71 -14.34
C SER A 145 26.93 -9.90 -15.79
N ALA A 146 26.92 -11.17 -16.20
CA ALA A 146 26.43 -11.62 -17.49
C ALA A 146 25.57 -12.85 -17.29
N ASP A 147 24.39 -12.85 -17.89
CA ASP A 147 23.40 -13.90 -17.75
C ASP A 147 22.87 -14.29 -19.14
N VAL A 148 22.75 -15.60 -19.42
CA VAL A 148 21.99 -16.03 -20.60
C VAL A 148 20.52 -15.67 -20.38
N TYR A 149 19.99 -14.79 -21.22
CA TYR A 149 18.77 -14.04 -20.96
C TYR A 149 17.61 -14.38 -21.89
N GLY A 150 16.44 -14.59 -21.25
CA GLY A 150 15.15 -14.71 -21.90
C GLY A 150 14.91 -16.04 -22.60
N TYR A 151 13.64 -16.44 -22.67
CA TYR A 151 13.16 -17.60 -23.40
C TYR A 151 12.19 -17.13 -24.49
N GLY A 152 12.20 -17.78 -25.65
CA GLY A 152 11.26 -17.47 -26.73
C GLY A 152 11.89 -16.88 -27.99
N GLU A 153 11.08 -16.23 -28.82
CA GLU A 153 11.52 -15.55 -30.05
C GLU A 153 12.16 -14.20 -29.72
N ALA A 154 12.92 -13.61 -30.66
CA ALA A 154 13.63 -12.34 -30.44
C ALA A 154 12.71 -11.19 -29.94
N ALA A 155 11.50 -11.08 -30.49
CA ALA A 155 10.50 -10.08 -30.08
C ALA A 155 10.10 -10.19 -28.60
N GLU A 156 10.01 -11.42 -28.06
CA GLU A 156 9.66 -11.63 -26.65
C GLU A 156 10.80 -11.20 -25.72
N ARG A 157 12.07 -11.30 -26.17
CA ARG A 157 13.23 -10.81 -25.41
C ARG A 157 13.30 -9.29 -25.37
N TYR A 158 13.03 -8.62 -26.50
CA TYR A 158 12.96 -7.16 -26.52
C TYR A 158 11.85 -6.64 -25.61
N ALA A 159 10.66 -7.25 -25.67
CA ALA A 159 9.57 -6.90 -24.75
C ALA A 159 9.97 -7.11 -23.28
N SER A 160 10.61 -8.24 -22.94
CA SER A 160 11.08 -8.50 -21.57
C SER A 160 12.14 -7.48 -21.10
N PHE A 161 12.98 -6.98 -22.01
CA PHE A 161 13.99 -5.96 -21.71
C PHE A 161 13.35 -4.58 -21.49
N GLU A 162 12.34 -4.23 -22.30
CA GLU A 162 11.50 -3.04 -22.14
C GLU A 162 10.71 -3.07 -20.82
N ASP A 163 10.10 -4.21 -20.48
CA ASP A 163 9.41 -4.43 -19.21
C ASP A 163 10.35 -4.22 -18.03
N HIS A 164 11.62 -4.61 -18.15
CA HIS A 164 12.62 -4.41 -17.09
C HIS A 164 12.90 -2.93 -16.81
N LEU A 165 13.07 -2.10 -17.87
CA LEU A 165 13.22 -0.65 -17.70
C LEU A 165 11.97 -0.04 -17.05
N THR A 166 10.79 -0.43 -17.53
CA THR A 166 9.49 0.06 -17.03
C THR A 166 9.31 -0.21 -15.55
N LEU A 167 9.55 -1.46 -15.15
CA LEU A 167 9.45 -1.89 -13.77
C LEU A 167 10.45 -1.15 -12.88
N LYS A 168 11.65 -0.90 -13.40
CA LYS A 168 12.67 -0.14 -12.69
C LYS A 168 12.30 1.33 -12.50
N GLN A 169 11.75 1.97 -13.54
CA GLN A 169 11.22 3.33 -13.45
C GLN A 169 10.11 3.40 -12.40
N LYS A 170 9.16 2.45 -12.44
CA LYS A 170 8.09 2.37 -11.45
C LYS A 170 8.63 2.31 -10.01
N TYR A 171 9.44 1.30 -9.69
CA TYR A 171 10.00 1.13 -8.33
C TYR A 171 10.89 2.29 -7.88
N ALA A 172 11.57 2.95 -8.81
CA ALA A 172 12.44 4.07 -8.48
C ALA A 172 11.68 5.32 -8.03
N HIS A 173 10.41 5.47 -8.47
CA HIS A 173 9.58 6.62 -8.13
C HIS A 173 8.57 6.33 -7.01
N GLU A 174 8.40 5.07 -6.59
CA GLU A 174 7.54 4.67 -5.48
C GLU A 174 8.00 5.29 -4.14
N ALA A 175 7.08 5.46 -3.20
CA ALA A 175 7.32 6.20 -1.97
C ALA A 175 8.30 5.51 -1.01
N ASP A 176 8.29 4.18 -0.99
CA ASP A 176 9.17 3.31 -0.18
C ASP A 176 10.55 3.10 -0.81
N SER A 177 10.78 3.64 -2.01
CA SER A 177 12.06 3.56 -2.70
C SER A 177 13.18 4.25 -1.92
N ASP A 178 14.37 3.66 -1.91
CA ASP A 178 15.58 4.31 -1.41
C ASP A 178 16.07 5.41 -2.36
N TYR A 179 15.61 5.38 -3.62
CA TYR A 179 15.88 6.42 -4.60
C TYR A 179 15.10 7.71 -4.27
N ILE A 180 15.78 8.83 -4.47
CA ILE A 180 15.23 10.18 -4.32
C ILE A 180 15.13 10.85 -5.69
N ASP A 181 16.13 10.63 -6.52
CA ASP A 181 16.19 11.14 -7.89
C ASP A 181 16.81 10.08 -8.79
N VAL A 182 16.22 9.91 -9.99
CA VAL A 182 16.65 8.92 -10.96
C VAL A 182 16.56 9.48 -12.37
N ALA A 183 17.42 8.97 -13.24
CA ALA A 183 17.38 9.25 -14.67
C ALA A 183 17.73 8.00 -15.46
N ASP A 184 17.25 7.95 -16.70
CA ASP A 184 17.56 6.89 -17.64
C ASP A 184 17.69 7.44 -19.06
N THR A 185 18.43 6.74 -19.90
CA THR A 185 18.64 7.12 -21.31
C THR A 185 17.47 6.78 -22.24
N GLY A 186 16.45 6.10 -21.73
CA GLY A 186 15.60 5.24 -22.55
C GLY A 186 16.40 4.10 -23.19
N ILE A 187 15.72 3.30 -23.99
CA ILE A 187 16.35 2.20 -24.72
C ILE A 187 17.02 2.74 -25.99
N ILE A 188 18.30 2.42 -26.11
CA ILE A 188 19.14 2.75 -27.25
C ILE A 188 19.33 1.48 -28.08
N GLU A 189 19.05 1.57 -29.38
CA GLU A 189 19.30 0.49 -30.33
C GLU A 189 20.76 0.48 -30.78
N ASN A 190 21.40 -0.70 -30.75
CA ASN A 190 22.76 -0.92 -31.27
C ASN A 190 22.75 -2.15 -32.20
N GLY A 191 22.24 -1.96 -33.43
CA GLY A 191 21.98 -3.09 -34.32
C GLY A 191 20.83 -3.97 -33.78
N GLU A 192 21.10 -5.27 -33.57
CA GLU A 192 20.15 -6.19 -32.93
C GLU A 192 20.19 -6.08 -31.39
N ASP A 193 21.21 -5.43 -30.83
CA ASP A 193 21.35 -5.28 -29.38
C ASP A 193 20.55 -4.08 -28.87
N ARG A 194 20.28 -4.07 -27.56
CA ARG A 194 19.59 -2.97 -26.88
C ARG A 194 20.30 -2.67 -25.57
N TYR A 195 20.45 -1.39 -25.23
CA TYR A 195 20.89 -1.02 -23.89
C TYR A 195 20.16 0.20 -23.35
N PHE A 196 20.22 0.37 -22.04
CA PHE A 196 19.93 1.62 -21.38
C PHE A 196 20.90 1.82 -20.23
N ILE A 197 21.12 3.08 -19.87
CA ILE A 197 21.84 3.46 -18.66
C ILE A 197 20.81 4.02 -17.69
N PHE A 198 20.85 3.53 -16.45
CA PHE A 198 20.06 3.99 -15.34
C PHE A 198 20.97 4.60 -14.28
N THR A 199 20.66 5.80 -13.83
CA THR A 199 21.39 6.48 -12.77
C THR A 199 20.44 6.77 -11.61
N GLY A 200 20.87 6.46 -10.40
CA GLY A 200 20.06 6.64 -9.20
C GLY A 200 20.86 7.26 -8.06
N ARG A 201 20.20 8.18 -7.36
CA ARG A 201 20.71 8.82 -6.15
C ARG A 201 19.68 8.68 -5.05
N GLY A 202 20.14 8.39 -3.86
CA GLY A 202 19.24 8.06 -2.78
C GLY A 202 19.95 7.99 -1.44
N VAL A 203 19.16 7.67 -0.42
CA VAL A 203 19.66 7.48 0.93
C VAL A 203 19.25 6.08 1.36
N ASP A 204 20.22 5.27 1.77
CA ASP A 204 19.95 3.91 2.24
C ASP A 204 19.25 3.92 3.60
N TYR A 205 18.89 2.71 4.08
CA TYR A 205 18.24 2.53 5.37
C TYR A 205 19.02 3.12 6.56
N ASP A 206 20.35 3.16 6.49
CA ASP A 206 21.23 3.70 7.53
C ASP A 206 21.41 5.23 7.43
N GLY A 207 20.76 5.87 6.46
CA GLY A 207 20.86 7.31 6.25
C GLY A 207 22.10 7.74 5.45
N VAL A 208 22.77 6.79 4.77
CA VAL A 208 23.96 7.03 3.97
C VAL A 208 23.54 7.32 2.52
N SER A 209 23.99 8.47 2.03
CA SER A 209 23.81 8.87 0.64
C SER A 209 24.56 7.93 -0.30
N PHE A 210 23.90 7.45 -1.35
CA PHE A 210 24.54 6.67 -2.42
C PHE A 210 24.27 7.28 -3.81
N GLU A 211 25.23 7.12 -4.70
CA GLU A 211 25.07 7.31 -6.13
C GLU A 211 25.48 6.03 -6.83
N LEU A 212 24.63 5.56 -7.74
CA LEU A 212 24.93 4.41 -8.58
C LEU A 212 24.63 4.72 -10.04
N ARG A 213 25.44 4.14 -10.92
CA ARG A 213 25.29 4.23 -12.37
C ARG A 213 25.32 2.83 -12.93
N GLN A 214 24.30 2.47 -13.68
CA GLN A 214 24.08 1.10 -14.06
C GLN A 214 23.79 0.96 -15.56
N LEU A 215 24.57 0.12 -16.22
CA LEU A 215 24.32 -0.32 -17.60
C LEU A 215 23.49 -1.61 -17.57
N TYR A 216 22.44 -1.65 -18.38
CA TYR A 216 21.83 -2.90 -18.83
C TYR A 216 22.00 -3.00 -20.32
N TYR A 217 22.56 -4.10 -20.79
CA TYR A 217 22.80 -4.32 -22.21
C TYR A 217 22.41 -5.75 -22.60
N LEU A 218 21.41 -5.85 -23.46
CA LEU A 218 20.97 -7.08 -24.09
C LEU A 218 21.74 -7.27 -25.40
N GLU A 219 22.69 -8.20 -25.40
CA GLU A 219 23.43 -8.64 -26.56
C GLU A 219 22.70 -9.81 -27.24
N MET A 220 22.38 -9.67 -28.52
CA MET A 220 21.69 -10.69 -29.30
C MET A 220 22.68 -11.55 -30.08
N GLN A 221 22.75 -12.83 -29.72
CA GLN A 221 23.60 -13.80 -30.38
C GLN A 221 23.02 -14.20 -31.75
N PRO A 222 23.86 -14.58 -32.73
CA PRO A 222 23.39 -15.06 -34.04
C PRO A 222 22.48 -16.30 -33.97
N SER A 223 22.58 -17.08 -32.89
CA SER A 223 21.68 -18.21 -32.60
C SER A 223 20.25 -17.77 -32.25
N GLY A 224 20.05 -16.49 -31.94
CA GLY A 224 18.83 -15.93 -31.36
C GLY A 224 18.83 -15.89 -29.83
N ALA A 225 19.85 -16.42 -29.16
CA ALA A 225 19.98 -16.31 -27.70
C ALA A 225 20.30 -14.87 -27.28
N GLY A 226 19.80 -14.43 -26.13
CA GLY A 226 20.16 -13.15 -25.52
C GLY A 226 21.21 -13.34 -24.43
N ILE A 227 22.13 -12.40 -24.30
CA ILE A 227 23.02 -12.29 -23.14
C ILE A 227 22.75 -10.94 -22.49
N LEU A 228 22.29 -10.94 -21.24
CA LEU A 228 22.08 -9.73 -20.49
C LEU A 228 23.32 -9.40 -19.68
N TRP A 229 23.91 -8.28 -20.01
CA TRP A 229 25.01 -7.66 -19.30
C TRP A 229 24.48 -6.62 -18.33
N ASN A 230 24.97 -6.66 -17.10
CA ASN A 230 24.69 -5.69 -16.07
C ASN A 230 25.99 -5.19 -15.46
N ALA A 231 26.25 -3.88 -15.52
CA ALA A 231 27.41 -3.26 -14.91
C ALA A 231 26.98 -2.12 -13.99
N ILE A 232 27.27 -2.21 -12.70
CA ILE A 232 27.00 -1.18 -11.69
C ILE A 232 28.34 -0.55 -11.28
N VAL A 233 28.44 0.77 -11.44
CA VAL A 233 29.58 1.57 -10.99
C VAL A 233 29.22 2.21 -9.65
N TYR A 234 30.05 1.94 -8.64
CA TYR A 234 30.01 2.56 -7.32
C TYR A 234 31.13 3.58 -7.21
N GLU A 235 30.78 4.86 -7.23
CA GLU A 235 31.74 5.96 -7.29
C GLU A 235 32.71 5.97 -6.09
N ASP A 236 32.23 5.66 -4.89
CA ASP A 236 33.04 5.61 -3.67
C ASP A 236 34.13 4.52 -3.69
N TYR A 237 34.00 3.53 -4.58
CA TYR A 237 34.93 2.41 -4.72
C TYR A 237 35.71 2.45 -6.03
N ALA A 238 35.52 3.49 -6.86
CA ALA A 238 36.25 3.66 -8.10
C ALA A 238 37.74 3.97 -7.84
N ASP A 239 38.62 3.44 -8.69
CA ASP A 239 40.06 3.60 -8.65
C ASP A 239 40.64 3.94 -10.05
N GLU A 240 41.97 3.92 -10.18
CA GLU A 240 42.65 4.29 -11.43
C GLU A 240 42.38 3.34 -12.61
N ASP A 241 41.86 2.14 -12.33
CA ASP A 241 41.56 1.11 -13.33
C ASP A 241 40.07 1.09 -13.73
N THR A 242 39.19 1.80 -13.00
CA THR A 242 37.74 1.85 -13.28
C THR A 242 37.41 2.41 -14.66
N GLU A 243 37.89 3.62 -14.98
CA GLU A 243 37.61 4.26 -16.28
C GLU A 243 38.22 3.48 -17.46
N PRO A 244 39.48 3.01 -17.42
CA PRO A 244 40.04 2.15 -18.45
C PRO A 244 39.21 0.90 -18.73
N LEU A 245 38.69 0.24 -17.69
CA LEU A 245 37.84 -0.95 -17.85
C LEU A 245 36.52 -0.59 -18.56
N ILE A 246 35.89 0.52 -18.19
CA ILE A 246 34.68 1.02 -18.87
C ILE A 246 34.96 1.35 -20.34
N ASP A 247 36.10 1.97 -20.65
CA ASP A 247 36.51 2.28 -22.03
C ASP A 247 36.72 1.01 -22.87
N GLU A 248 37.29 -0.05 -22.29
CA GLU A 248 37.42 -1.35 -22.96
C GLU A 248 36.06 -2.02 -23.19
N LEU A 249 35.14 -1.94 -22.22
CA LEU A 249 33.78 -2.45 -22.36
C LEU A 249 33.02 -1.71 -23.49
N ALA A 250 33.13 -0.38 -23.52
CA ALA A 250 32.56 0.45 -24.56
C ALA A 250 33.12 0.09 -25.95
N ALA A 251 34.44 -0.08 -26.06
CA ALA A 251 35.11 -0.45 -27.31
C ALA A 251 34.75 -1.87 -27.77
N CYS A 252 34.58 -2.80 -26.83
CA CYS A 252 34.21 -4.19 -27.09
C CYS A 252 32.83 -4.29 -27.76
N HIS A 253 31.83 -3.60 -27.21
CA HIS A 253 30.45 -3.67 -27.69
C HIS A 253 30.06 -2.54 -28.67
N GLY A 254 30.97 -1.58 -28.91
CA GLY A 254 30.72 -0.46 -29.80
C GLY A 254 29.66 0.53 -29.27
N ILE A 255 29.52 0.63 -27.96
CA ILE A 255 28.50 1.45 -27.27
C ILE A 255 29.13 2.66 -26.57
N ASN A 256 28.34 3.69 -26.30
CA ASN A 256 28.79 4.83 -25.49
C ASN A 256 28.47 4.59 -24.00
N LEU A 257 29.52 4.58 -23.17
CA LEU A 257 29.45 4.39 -21.72
C LEU A 257 29.98 5.59 -20.93
N ASP A 258 30.06 6.77 -21.54
CA ASP A 258 30.55 7.97 -20.85
C ASP A 258 29.68 8.29 -19.63
N LEU A 259 28.37 8.05 -19.68
CA LEU A 259 27.45 8.33 -18.57
C LEU A 259 27.65 7.45 -17.33
N ILE A 260 28.26 6.27 -17.45
CA ILE A 260 28.50 5.41 -16.26
C ILE A 260 29.84 5.69 -15.58
N LYS A 261 30.72 6.50 -16.19
CA LYS A 261 32.02 6.83 -15.61
C LYS A 261 31.85 7.65 -14.31
N PRO A 262 32.70 7.43 -13.29
CA PRO A 262 32.72 8.24 -12.07
C PRO A 262 32.75 9.75 -12.38
N GLY A 263 32.01 10.57 -11.63
CA GLY A 263 31.97 12.02 -11.81
C GLY A 263 31.29 12.54 -13.09
N SER A 264 30.67 11.69 -13.90
CA SER A 264 29.97 12.11 -15.12
C SER A 264 28.73 12.94 -14.84
N SER A 265 28.27 13.74 -15.81
CA SER A 265 27.08 14.57 -15.63
C SER A 265 25.84 13.73 -15.34
N TRP A 266 24.97 14.25 -14.47
CA TRP A 266 23.67 13.65 -14.13
C TRP A 266 22.61 13.88 -15.21
N GLU A 267 22.73 14.97 -15.97
CA GLU A 267 21.70 15.40 -16.91
C GLU A 267 21.61 14.48 -18.13
N VAL A 268 20.66 13.55 -18.08
CA VAL A 268 20.03 13.03 -19.30
C VAL A 268 18.89 14.02 -19.63
N ASN A 269 19.17 15.01 -20.48
CA ASN A 269 18.14 15.98 -20.88
C ASN A 269 17.12 15.26 -21.77
N MET A 270 16.02 14.80 -21.16
CA MET A 270 14.89 14.19 -21.85
C MET A 270 13.61 14.93 -21.51
N ASP A 271 12.84 15.23 -22.55
CA ASP A 271 11.53 15.86 -22.43
C ASP A 271 10.55 14.91 -21.72
N GLN A 272 10.11 15.28 -20.51
CA GLN A 272 9.18 14.47 -19.72
C GLN A 272 7.76 14.47 -20.30
N ASP A 273 7.40 15.54 -21.03
CA ASP A 273 6.05 15.76 -21.59
C ASP A 273 5.79 14.96 -22.87
N THR A 274 6.82 14.31 -23.42
CA THR A 274 6.67 13.47 -24.61
C THR A 274 6.07 12.11 -24.24
N TYR A 275 4.78 11.93 -24.52
CA TYR A 275 4.09 10.64 -24.40
C TYR A 275 4.13 9.83 -25.72
N GLN A 276 4.46 8.55 -25.61
CA GLN A 276 4.36 7.58 -26.71
C GLN A 276 3.76 6.26 -26.22
N ALA A 277 2.60 5.88 -26.76
CA ALA A 277 1.99 4.59 -26.48
C ALA A 277 2.81 3.44 -27.12
N ARG A 278 2.95 2.32 -26.41
CA ARG A 278 3.58 1.12 -26.96
C ARG A 278 2.65 0.41 -27.95
N GLU A 279 3.25 -0.36 -28.85
CA GLU A 279 2.49 -1.15 -29.80
C GLU A 279 1.75 -2.29 -29.07
N GLY A 280 0.42 -2.22 -29.06
CA GLY A 280 -0.45 -3.22 -28.40
C GLY A 280 -1.01 -2.77 -27.05
N ASP A 281 -0.44 -1.73 -26.44
CA ASP A 281 -0.93 -1.15 -25.20
C ASP A 281 -2.12 -0.21 -25.42
N LYS A 282 -2.83 0.09 -24.33
CA LYS A 282 -3.85 1.13 -24.36
C LYS A 282 -3.19 2.50 -24.39
N ALA A 283 -3.62 3.35 -25.33
CA ALA A 283 -3.13 4.72 -25.44
C ALA A 283 -3.91 5.67 -24.53
N LEU A 284 -3.25 6.76 -24.09
CA LEU A 284 -3.87 7.93 -23.48
C LEU A 284 -4.33 8.88 -24.59
N GLU A 285 -5.64 9.07 -24.70
CA GLU A 285 -6.26 10.01 -25.63
C GLU A 285 -6.26 11.44 -25.05
N ASP A 286 -6.11 12.45 -25.90
CA ASP A 286 -6.18 13.86 -25.47
C ASP A 286 -7.55 14.20 -24.89
N VAL A 287 -7.55 14.98 -23.81
CA VAL A 287 -8.78 15.40 -23.13
C VAL A 287 -8.92 16.92 -23.21
N GLU A 288 -10.06 17.38 -23.74
CA GLU A 288 -10.31 18.82 -23.82
C GLU A 288 -10.33 19.46 -22.43
N GLY A 289 -9.55 20.52 -22.26
CA GLY A 289 -9.42 21.24 -20.98
C GLY A 289 -8.22 20.82 -20.14
N TYR A 290 -7.47 19.80 -20.56
CA TYR A 290 -6.28 19.30 -19.90
C TYR A 290 -5.06 19.43 -20.82
N ALA A 291 -3.95 19.93 -20.31
CA ALA A 291 -2.68 20.04 -21.03
C ALA A 291 -1.79 18.81 -20.78
N TYR A 292 -1.84 18.26 -19.57
CA TYR A 292 -1.00 17.14 -19.16
C TYR A 292 -1.78 15.83 -19.05
N MET A 293 -3.08 15.85 -18.82
CA MET A 293 -3.86 14.62 -18.65
C MET A 293 -4.32 13.98 -19.97
N GLY A 294 -4.39 12.65 -19.98
CA GLY A 294 -4.98 11.86 -21.04
C GLY A 294 -5.98 10.84 -20.48
N LEU A 295 -6.91 10.39 -21.33
CA LEU A 295 -7.97 9.46 -20.97
C LEU A 295 -7.69 8.06 -21.55
N THR A 296 -7.90 7.04 -20.72
CA THR A 296 -7.87 5.63 -21.11
C THR A 296 -8.92 4.84 -20.32
N SER A 297 -8.85 3.52 -20.36
CA SER A 297 -9.62 2.64 -19.49
C SER A 297 -8.75 1.51 -18.95
N ILE A 298 -9.06 1.03 -17.76
CA ILE A 298 -8.51 -0.21 -17.19
C ILE A 298 -9.65 -1.13 -16.76
N SER A 299 -9.35 -2.38 -16.44
CA SER A 299 -10.35 -3.38 -16.03
C SER A 299 -9.77 -4.30 -14.96
N ASP A 300 -10.61 -4.95 -14.17
CA ASP A 300 -10.14 -6.01 -13.27
C ASP A 300 -9.55 -7.21 -14.05
N TYR A 301 -8.94 -8.13 -13.29
CA TYR A 301 -8.28 -9.32 -13.84
C TYR A 301 -9.22 -10.25 -14.63
N TYR A 302 -10.52 -10.26 -14.35
CA TYR A 302 -11.54 -11.08 -15.01
C TYR A 302 -12.38 -10.34 -16.07
N ARG A 303 -12.25 -9.01 -16.20
CA ARG A 303 -13.04 -8.14 -17.11
C ARG A 303 -14.52 -8.04 -16.73
N GLU A 304 -14.79 -8.16 -15.46
CA GLU A 304 -16.11 -7.97 -14.90
C GLU A 304 -16.40 -6.48 -14.69
N ALA A 305 -15.38 -5.71 -14.28
CA ALA A 305 -15.44 -4.26 -14.12
C ALA A 305 -14.51 -3.54 -15.10
N HIS A 306 -15.03 -2.46 -15.67
CA HIS A 306 -14.29 -1.54 -16.53
C HIS A 306 -14.36 -0.14 -15.93
N CYS A 307 -13.22 0.53 -15.84
CA CYS A 307 -13.11 1.87 -15.29
C CYS A 307 -12.46 2.79 -16.33
N SER A 308 -13.06 3.96 -16.55
CA SER A 308 -12.35 5.06 -17.22
C SER A 308 -11.22 5.54 -16.32
N LEU A 309 -10.14 6.06 -16.89
CA LEU A 309 -9.01 6.50 -16.10
C LEU A 309 -8.34 7.71 -16.76
N MET A 310 -8.12 8.78 -15.98
CA MET A 310 -7.32 9.92 -16.41
C MET A 310 -5.93 9.88 -15.75
N LEU A 311 -4.87 9.90 -16.56
CA LEU A 311 -3.49 9.89 -16.10
C LEU A 311 -2.66 10.96 -16.84
N PRO A 312 -1.58 11.48 -16.22
CA PRO A 312 -0.62 12.31 -16.91
C PRO A 312 -0.06 11.60 -18.15
N LYS A 313 0.07 12.35 -19.23
CA LYS A 313 0.70 11.93 -20.49
C LYS A 313 2.19 12.22 -20.38
N ALA A 314 2.91 11.26 -19.83
CA ALA A 314 4.34 11.37 -19.60
C ALA A 314 5.15 10.41 -20.46
N ARG A 315 6.44 10.70 -20.64
CA ARG A 315 7.42 9.73 -21.16
C ARG A 315 7.40 8.44 -20.34
N ILE A 316 7.28 8.59 -19.03
CA ILE A 316 7.20 7.49 -18.07
C ILE A 316 5.72 7.25 -17.78
N ALA A 317 5.06 6.50 -18.67
CA ALA A 317 3.69 6.06 -18.50
C ALA A 317 3.57 4.61 -19.00
N ASP A 318 2.93 3.77 -18.20
CA ASP A 318 2.72 2.36 -18.49
C ASP A 318 1.27 2.00 -18.17
N ILE A 319 0.57 1.44 -19.14
CA ILE A 319 -0.87 1.17 -19.04
C ILE A 319 -1.09 -0.27 -19.47
N ASP A 320 -1.06 -1.16 -18.49
CA ASP A 320 -1.52 -2.52 -18.68
C ASP A 320 -3.05 -2.56 -18.54
N ARG A 321 -3.59 -3.76 -18.67
CA ARG A 321 -5.00 -4.04 -18.59
C ARG A 321 -5.58 -3.79 -17.19
N THR A 322 -4.86 -4.15 -16.13
CA THR A 322 -5.36 -4.13 -14.74
C THR A 322 -4.82 -2.99 -13.91
N SER A 323 -3.67 -2.45 -14.31
CA SER A 323 -2.95 -1.43 -13.60
C SER A 323 -2.43 -0.39 -14.59
N ALA A 324 -2.26 0.82 -14.12
CA ALA A 324 -1.64 1.88 -14.88
C ALA A 324 -0.81 2.76 -13.96
N TYR A 325 0.25 3.33 -14.50
CA TYR A 325 1.21 4.13 -13.78
C TYR A 325 1.71 5.27 -14.66
N SER A 326 1.93 6.44 -14.07
CA SER A 326 2.58 7.56 -14.74
C SER A 326 3.39 8.39 -13.77
N PHE A 327 4.54 8.88 -14.21
CA PHE A 327 5.38 9.81 -13.49
C PHE A 327 5.67 11.06 -14.33
N LEU A 328 5.29 12.24 -13.84
CA LEU A 328 5.47 13.51 -14.52
C LEU A 328 5.74 14.64 -13.53
N HIS A 329 6.82 15.41 -13.71
CA HIS A 329 7.12 16.61 -12.94
C HIS A 329 7.02 16.41 -11.40
N GLY A 330 7.58 15.31 -10.89
CA GLY A 330 7.54 15.00 -9.45
C GLY A 330 6.22 14.44 -8.94
N VAL A 331 5.23 14.21 -9.83
CA VAL A 331 3.94 13.60 -9.51
C VAL A 331 3.92 12.18 -10.04
N LEU A 332 3.94 11.22 -9.12
CA LEU A 332 3.70 9.81 -9.39
C LEU A 332 2.21 9.50 -9.21
N ILE A 333 1.62 8.75 -10.13
CA ILE A 333 0.30 8.15 -9.99
C ILE A 333 0.37 6.66 -10.32
N SER A 334 -0.20 5.83 -9.43
CA SER A 334 -0.53 4.44 -9.69
C SER A 334 -2.05 4.25 -9.59
N ALA A 335 -2.60 3.45 -10.48
CA ALA A 335 -4.03 3.19 -10.57
C ALA A 335 -4.28 1.70 -10.79
N ASP A 336 -5.14 1.11 -9.96
CA ASP A 336 -5.51 -0.30 -10.04
C ASP A 336 -7.03 -0.47 -9.91
N VAL A 337 -7.61 -1.42 -10.64
CA VAL A 337 -9.00 -1.85 -10.39
C VAL A 337 -8.96 -3.02 -9.40
N SER A 338 -9.45 -2.77 -8.20
CA SER A 338 -9.41 -3.69 -7.07
C SER A 338 -10.82 -4.16 -6.69
N GLU A 339 -10.88 -5.35 -6.12
CA GLU A 339 -12.12 -5.94 -5.59
C GLU A 339 -12.28 -5.58 -4.10
N ILE A 340 -13.51 -5.26 -3.71
CA ILE A 340 -13.92 -5.10 -2.32
C ILE A 340 -14.16 -6.51 -1.77
N TYR A 341 -13.17 -7.04 -1.05
CA TYR A 341 -13.22 -8.42 -0.56
C TYR A 341 -14.26 -8.61 0.55
N SER A 342 -14.99 -9.73 0.49
CA SER A 342 -15.74 -10.30 1.63
C SER A 342 -16.78 -9.36 2.27
N GLY A 343 -17.41 -8.49 1.48
CA GLY A 343 -18.37 -7.51 1.99
C GLY A 343 -17.78 -6.46 2.93
N ASN A 344 -16.44 -6.29 2.90
CA ASN A 344 -15.81 -5.08 3.37
C ASN A 344 -16.41 -3.88 2.64
N ALA A 345 -16.08 -2.70 3.13
CA ALA A 345 -16.38 -1.49 2.42
C ALA A 345 -15.11 -0.73 2.14
N LEU A 346 -15.23 0.21 1.22
CA LEU A 346 -14.11 0.97 0.69
C LEU A 346 -13.26 1.65 1.78
N VAL A 347 -13.87 2.08 2.90
CA VAL A 347 -13.14 2.66 4.03
C VAL A 347 -12.17 1.67 4.66
N THR A 348 -12.53 0.39 4.72
CA THR A 348 -11.72 -0.64 5.38
C THR A 348 -10.51 -0.95 4.52
N GLU A 349 -10.70 -1.04 3.21
CA GLU A 349 -9.61 -1.19 2.24
C GLU A 349 -8.66 0.01 2.30
N MET A 350 -9.19 1.24 2.26
CA MET A 350 -8.38 2.45 2.40
C MET A 350 -7.66 2.52 3.75
N LYS A 351 -8.32 2.14 4.84
CA LYS A 351 -7.72 2.14 6.18
C LYS A 351 -6.55 1.18 6.26
N SER A 352 -6.70 -0.04 5.74
CA SER A 352 -5.65 -1.04 5.72
C SER A 352 -4.41 -0.53 4.98
N SER A 353 -4.59 -0.01 3.76
CA SER A 353 -3.49 0.58 2.97
C SER A 353 -2.85 1.78 3.68
N ALA A 354 -3.67 2.67 4.25
CA ALA A 354 -3.20 3.84 4.96
C ALA A 354 -2.42 3.50 6.25
N ASP A 355 -2.88 2.53 7.02
CA ASP A 355 -2.22 2.09 8.26
C ASP A 355 -0.84 1.50 7.94
N ILE A 356 -0.73 0.67 6.89
CA ILE A 356 0.57 0.11 6.46
C ILE A 356 1.55 1.21 6.08
N LYS A 357 1.14 2.16 5.24
CA LYS A 357 1.99 3.28 4.79
C LYS A 357 2.38 4.19 5.96
N TYR A 358 1.42 4.53 6.82
CA TYR A 358 1.67 5.38 7.98
C TYR A 358 2.64 4.73 8.96
N GLU A 359 2.43 3.45 9.31
CA GLU A 359 3.31 2.74 10.23
C GLU A 359 4.72 2.55 9.65
N THR A 360 4.83 2.31 8.35
CA THR A 360 6.12 2.20 7.66
C THR A 360 6.90 3.52 7.75
N ALA A 361 6.26 4.65 7.44
CA ALA A 361 6.86 5.97 7.58
C ALA A 361 7.22 6.31 9.04
N LEU A 362 6.34 5.97 9.98
CA LEU A 362 6.52 6.26 11.42
C LEU A 362 7.70 5.50 12.03
N HIS A 363 7.96 4.27 11.57
CA HIS A 363 9.04 3.43 12.09
C HIS A 363 10.41 3.70 11.42
N ASN A 364 10.45 4.36 10.26
CA ASN A 364 11.69 4.75 9.60
C ASN A 364 12.25 6.08 10.16
N THR A 365 12.64 6.09 11.43
CA THR A 365 13.11 7.32 12.10
C THR A 365 14.52 7.77 11.67
N GLN A 366 15.23 6.98 10.86
CA GLN A 366 16.57 7.32 10.37
C GLN A 366 16.53 8.32 9.22
N THR A 367 15.52 8.18 8.35
CA THR A 367 15.41 8.98 7.13
C THR A 367 14.11 9.77 7.07
N ILE A 368 13.12 9.48 7.90
CA ILE A 368 11.79 10.13 7.90
C ILE A 368 11.50 10.81 9.25
N ARG A 369 10.85 11.97 9.18
CA ARG A 369 10.33 12.69 10.35
C ARG A 369 9.00 13.40 10.04
N ASN A 370 8.37 13.95 11.07
CA ASN A 370 7.14 14.76 10.97
C ASN A 370 5.99 14.04 10.24
N VAL A 371 5.86 12.73 10.45
CA VAL A 371 4.80 11.91 9.86
C VAL A 371 3.44 12.35 10.40
N GLN A 372 2.52 12.62 9.48
CA GLN A 372 1.14 13.00 9.75
C GLN A 372 0.22 12.24 8.80
N ARG A 373 -1.00 12.00 9.24
CA ARG A 373 -2.05 11.39 8.44
C ARG A 373 -3.29 12.27 8.51
N SER A 374 -3.90 12.55 7.36
CA SER A 374 -5.16 13.27 7.32
C SER A 374 -6.32 12.38 7.77
N ALA A 375 -7.47 13.00 8.06
CA ALA A 375 -8.71 12.25 8.06
C ALA A 375 -8.96 11.65 6.67
N MET A 376 -9.71 10.55 6.63
CA MET A 376 -10.39 10.14 5.39
C MET A 376 -11.52 11.13 5.14
N LEU A 377 -11.62 11.62 3.91
CA LEU A 377 -12.56 12.64 3.49
C LEU A 377 -13.34 12.10 2.27
N PRO A 378 -14.59 12.52 2.07
CA PRO A 378 -15.30 12.19 0.84
C PRO A 378 -14.61 12.85 -0.37
N VAL A 379 -14.82 12.26 -1.55
CA VAL A 379 -14.40 12.86 -2.83
C VAL A 379 -15.60 13.57 -3.47
N PRO A 380 -15.55 14.90 -3.69
CA PRO A 380 -16.59 15.65 -4.38
C PRO A 380 -17.02 15.01 -5.70
N GLY A 381 -18.33 14.91 -5.92
CA GLY A 381 -18.92 14.39 -7.17
C GLY A 381 -19.07 12.86 -7.24
N PHE A 382 -18.58 12.12 -6.24
CA PHE A 382 -18.72 10.67 -6.17
C PHE A 382 -19.52 10.23 -4.93
N GLU A 383 -20.32 9.19 -5.09
CA GLU A 383 -20.99 8.52 -3.97
C GLU A 383 -20.00 7.53 -3.32
N ASN A 384 -19.85 7.58 -1.99
CA ASN A 384 -19.02 6.66 -1.18
C ASN A 384 -17.51 6.60 -1.54
N ALA A 385 -17.01 7.48 -2.41
CA ALA A 385 -15.58 7.61 -2.67
C ALA A 385 -14.87 8.31 -1.51
N LEU A 386 -13.63 7.89 -1.27
CA LEU A 386 -12.83 8.34 -0.13
C LEU A 386 -11.47 8.82 -0.63
N GLN A 387 -10.93 9.81 0.07
CA GLN A 387 -9.56 10.27 -0.09
C GLN A 387 -8.90 10.49 1.26
N MET A 388 -7.58 10.33 1.31
CA MET A 388 -6.76 10.78 2.43
C MET A 388 -5.31 11.02 1.99
N ALA A 389 -4.49 11.57 2.87
CA ALA A 389 -3.07 11.71 2.63
C ALA A 389 -2.23 11.40 3.87
N ILE A 390 -1.04 10.88 3.63
CA ILE A 390 0.04 10.73 4.61
C ILE A 390 1.14 11.69 4.17
N SER A 391 1.51 12.62 5.04
CA SER A 391 2.55 13.61 4.76
C SER A 391 3.69 13.45 5.76
N TYR A 392 4.92 13.57 5.28
CA TYR A 392 6.13 13.48 6.10
C TYR A 392 7.26 14.26 5.45
N GLU A 393 8.40 14.36 6.13
CA GLU A 393 9.62 14.87 5.53
C GLU A 393 10.66 13.74 5.45
N LYS A 394 11.29 13.55 4.30
CA LYS A 394 12.32 12.53 4.06
C LYS A 394 13.68 13.21 3.85
N LYS A 395 14.75 12.61 4.38
CA LYS A 395 16.12 13.13 4.26
C LYS A 395 16.54 13.15 2.79
N GLY A 396 17.05 14.29 2.32
CA GLY A 396 17.54 14.46 0.96
C GLY A 396 18.90 13.79 0.74
N TYR A 397 19.23 13.51 -0.53
CA TYR A 397 20.53 12.93 -0.91
C TYR A 397 21.69 13.94 -0.82
N GLN A 398 21.45 15.18 -1.29
CA GLN A 398 22.49 16.20 -1.47
C GLN A 398 22.86 16.96 -0.19
N SER A 399 22.03 16.90 0.85
CA SER A 399 22.19 17.69 2.07
C SER A 399 21.54 17.02 3.29
N GLU A 400 21.77 17.58 4.48
CA GLU A 400 21.05 17.20 5.70
C GLU A 400 19.62 17.79 5.75
N GLU A 401 19.14 18.36 4.65
CA GLU A 401 17.77 18.86 4.53
C GLU A 401 16.78 17.71 4.47
N TYR A 402 15.59 17.95 5.02
CA TYR A 402 14.47 17.04 4.93
C TYR A 402 13.39 17.71 4.09
N LEU A 403 13.00 17.04 3.01
CA LEU A 403 12.09 17.58 2.03
C LEU A 403 10.70 16.96 2.18
N PRO A 404 9.62 17.73 1.96
CA PRO A 404 8.28 17.21 2.13
C PRO A 404 7.98 16.05 1.18
N ARG A 405 7.07 15.19 1.61
CA ARG A 405 6.52 14.06 0.87
C ARG A 405 5.04 13.94 1.20
N VAL A 406 4.26 13.59 0.18
CA VAL A 406 2.83 13.31 0.34
C VAL A 406 2.50 12.03 -0.42
N GLU A 407 1.91 11.07 0.27
CA GLU A 407 1.23 9.90 -0.30
C GLU A 407 -0.27 10.09 -0.14
N ALA A 408 -0.97 10.43 -1.22
CA ALA A 408 -2.41 10.58 -1.25
C ALA A 408 -3.07 9.30 -1.81
N LEU A 409 -4.14 8.86 -1.16
CA LEU A 409 -4.98 7.73 -1.57
C LEU A 409 -6.33 8.29 -1.98
N CYS A 410 -6.85 7.90 -3.14
CA CYS A 410 -8.19 8.23 -3.61
C CYS A 410 -8.85 6.97 -4.13
N TYR A 411 -9.79 6.42 -3.37
CA TYR A 411 -10.49 5.19 -3.74
C TYR A 411 -11.91 5.55 -4.19
N ILE A 412 -12.29 5.09 -5.37
CA ILE A 412 -13.55 5.46 -6.02
C ILE A 412 -14.32 4.18 -6.37
N PRO A 413 -15.53 3.95 -5.84
CA PRO A 413 -16.35 2.81 -6.21
C PRO A 413 -16.65 2.82 -7.72
N ILE A 414 -16.50 1.66 -8.35
CA ILE A 414 -17.01 1.41 -9.71
C ILE A 414 -18.41 0.80 -9.60
N ASP A 415 -18.58 -0.15 -8.68
CA ASP A 415 -19.85 -0.74 -8.28
C ASP A 415 -19.77 -1.28 -6.82
N ASP A 416 -20.68 -2.16 -6.42
CA ASP A 416 -20.73 -2.76 -5.08
C ASP A 416 -19.58 -3.77 -4.82
N THR A 417 -18.82 -4.15 -5.85
CA THR A 417 -17.78 -5.18 -5.82
C THR A 417 -16.41 -4.63 -6.19
N PHE A 418 -16.33 -3.63 -7.06
CA PHE A 418 -15.05 -3.12 -7.55
C PHE A 418 -14.87 -1.63 -7.26
N TYR A 419 -13.62 -1.23 -7.10
CA TYR A 419 -13.24 0.16 -6.95
C TYR A 419 -11.94 0.46 -7.71
N LEU A 420 -11.78 1.71 -8.10
CA LEU A 420 -10.53 2.26 -8.57
C LEU A 420 -9.69 2.67 -7.35
N ALA A 421 -8.53 2.05 -7.17
CA ALA A 421 -7.52 2.46 -6.20
C ALA A 421 -6.53 3.41 -6.89
N LEU A 422 -6.63 4.71 -6.62
CA LEU A 422 -5.68 5.70 -7.11
C LEU A 422 -4.71 6.09 -5.99
N GLU A 423 -3.42 5.85 -6.18
CA GLU A 423 -2.36 6.28 -5.28
C GLU A 423 -1.51 7.36 -5.97
N ILE A 424 -1.31 8.47 -5.28
CA ILE A 424 -0.58 9.63 -5.78
C ILE A 424 0.57 9.93 -4.83
N PHE A 425 1.78 10.04 -5.36
CA PHE A 425 2.96 10.39 -4.59
C PHE A 425 3.59 11.67 -5.13
N LEU A 426 3.82 12.63 -4.23
CA LEU A 426 4.40 13.93 -4.55
C LEU A 426 5.85 14.00 -4.02
N SER A 427 6.80 14.13 -4.95
CA SER A 427 8.22 14.28 -4.67
C SER A 427 8.66 15.74 -4.83
N TYR A 428 9.17 16.34 -3.75
CA TYR A 428 9.54 17.76 -3.72
C TYR A 428 10.89 18.05 -4.36
N GLU A 429 11.75 17.05 -4.47
CA GLU A 429 13.07 17.12 -5.08
C GLU A 429 12.96 17.24 -6.59
N GLN A 430 11.90 16.65 -7.16
CA GLN A 430 11.60 16.67 -8.58
C GLN A 430 10.49 17.70 -8.90
N TRP A 431 10.24 18.62 -7.97
CA TRP A 431 9.28 19.72 -8.15
C TRP A 431 9.88 20.78 -9.06
N ASP A 432 9.18 21.08 -10.14
CA ASP A 432 9.59 22.05 -11.15
C ASP A 432 8.43 23.02 -11.48
N PRO A 433 8.62 23.99 -12.41
CA PRO A 433 7.57 24.96 -12.74
C PRO A 433 6.27 24.36 -13.28
N SER A 434 6.26 23.11 -13.74
CA SER A 434 5.08 22.42 -14.30
C SER A 434 4.36 21.57 -13.25
N THR A 435 4.99 21.22 -12.12
CA THR A 435 4.39 20.38 -11.06
C THR A 435 3.04 20.94 -10.58
N ASP A 436 2.95 22.23 -10.28
CA ASP A 436 1.72 22.88 -9.81
C ASP A 436 0.58 22.74 -10.85
N ALA A 437 0.91 22.77 -12.15
CA ALA A 437 -0.09 22.62 -13.20
C ALA A 437 -0.59 21.17 -13.30
N VAL A 438 0.30 20.18 -13.17
CA VAL A 438 -0.08 18.76 -13.11
C VAL A 438 -0.99 18.48 -11.90
N ILE A 439 -0.64 19.01 -10.72
CA ILE A 439 -1.44 18.88 -9.51
C ILE A 439 -2.82 19.51 -9.71
N ALA A 440 -2.91 20.73 -10.25
CA ALA A 440 -4.18 21.41 -10.50
C ALA A 440 -5.09 20.63 -11.47
N GLU A 441 -4.52 20.02 -12.50
CA GLU A 441 -5.27 19.15 -13.41
C GLU A 441 -5.78 17.89 -12.71
N LEU A 442 -5.00 17.28 -11.80
CA LEU A 442 -5.44 16.13 -11.02
C LEU A 442 -6.57 16.46 -10.05
N GLU A 443 -6.45 17.57 -9.31
CA GLU A 443 -7.53 18.06 -8.45
C GLU A 443 -8.81 18.32 -9.25
N THR A 444 -8.68 18.89 -10.46
CA THR A 444 -9.82 19.11 -11.35
C THR A 444 -10.42 17.79 -11.85
N ALA A 445 -9.60 16.82 -12.24
CA ALA A 445 -10.06 15.54 -12.78
C ALA A 445 -10.75 14.67 -11.73
N TYR A 446 -10.21 14.61 -10.50
CA TYR A 446 -10.65 13.68 -9.46
C TYR A 446 -11.40 14.33 -8.30
N GLY A 447 -11.41 15.65 -8.17
CA GLY A 447 -12.04 16.35 -7.04
C GLY A 447 -11.24 16.29 -5.73
N ILE A 448 -9.97 15.87 -5.79
CA ILE A 448 -9.07 15.79 -4.63
C ILE A 448 -8.47 17.17 -4.28
N ASP A 449 -7.90 17.30 -3.08
CA ASP A 449 -7.24 18.55 -2.59
C ASP A 449 -5.80 18.24 -2.15
N LEU A 450 -4.90 18.14 -3.14
CA LEU A 450 -3.48 17.85 -2.96
C LEU A 450 -2.71 19.06 -2.44
N PHE A 451 -3.04 20.28 -2.90
CA PHE A 451 -2.35 21.51 -2.49
C PHE A 451 -2.45 21.80 -1.00
N LYS A 452 -3.55 21.37 -0.35
CA LYS A 452 -3.70 21.41 1.10
C LYS A 452 -2.55 20.73 1.84
N TYR A 453 -2.01 19.64 1.29
CA TYR A 453 -0.90 18.90 1.87
C TYR A 453 0.46 19.46 1.44
N CYS A 454 0.47 20.41 0.51
CA CYS A 454 1.69 20.96 -0.09
C CYS A 454 2.12 22.33 0.41
N GLY A 455 1.39 22.91 1.37
CA GLY A 455 1.63 24.28 1.84
C GLY A 455 1.06 25.36 0.90
N GLY A 456 0.18 24.97 -0.03
CA GLY A 456 -0.45 25.84 -1.04
C GLY A 456 0.37 25.99 -2.33
N PRO A 457 -0.23 26.53 -3.41
CA PRO A 457 0.48 26.79 -4.65
C PRO A 457 1.60 27.80 -4.42
N LYS A 458 2.81 27.50 -4.90
CA LYS A 458 3.93 28.44 -4.82
C LYS A 458 3.71 29.45 -5.94
N GLU A 459 3.53 30.74 -5.60
CA GLU A 459 3.36 31.78 -6.62
C GLU A 459 4.47 31.67 -7.68
N PRO A 460 4.14 31.49 -8.97
CA PRO A 460 5.15 31.37 -10.00
C PRO A 460 5.93 32.68 -10.11
N GLU A 461 7.27 32.59 -10.19
CA GLU A 461 8.08 33.72 -10.63
C GLU A 461 7.65 34.10 -12.05
N VAL A 462 7.07 35.29 -12.16
CA VAL A 462 6.48 35.82 -13.40
C VAL A 462 7.52 35.81 -14.52
N SER A 463 7.40 34.88 -15.46
CA SER A 463 7.95 35.05 -16.80
C SER A 463 6.85 35.63 -17.70
N ASP A 464 7.12 36.82 -18.22
CA ASP A 464 6.23 37.57 -19.10
C ASP A 464 5.89 36.77 -20.36
N SER A 465 4.74 36.08 -20.36
CA SER A 465 4.05 35.72 -21.59
C SER A 465 2.53 35.91 -21.43
N LYS A 466 2.10 37.06 -21.94
CA LYS A 466 0.74 37.49 -22.31
C LYS A 466 -0.43 36.64 -21.79
N GLN A 467 -1.08 37.16 -20.76
CA GLN A 467 -2.51 36.96 -20.52
C GLN A 467 -3.32 37.51 -21.70
N GLU A 468 -3.94 36.63 -22.47
CA GLU A 468 -5.17 36.95 -23.20
C GLU A 468 -6.35 36.39 -22.41
N SER A 469 -7.16 37.32 -21.90
CA SER A 469 -8.46 37.03 -21.29
C SER A 469 -9.48 36.69 -22.39
N THR A 470 -10.00 35.47 -22.38
CA THR A 470 -11.30 35.16 -22.99
C THR A 470 -12.05 34.18 -22.11
N ASP A 471 -12.83 34.72 -21.17
CA ASP A 471 -13.94 34.01 -20.53
C ASP A 471 -15.22 34.38 -21.25
N ALA A 472 -15.73 33.44 -22.06
CA ALA A 472 -17.12 33.34 -22.52
C ALA A 472 -17.25 32.08 -23.41
N GLY A 473 -17.58 30.94 -22.80
CA GLY A 473 -18.17 29.81 -23.52
C GLY A 473 -17.39 28.49 -23.55
N LYS A 474 -16.34 28.29 -22.74
CA LYS A 474 -15.77 26.94 -22.56
C LYS A 474 -16.70 26.13 -21.64
N ALA A 475 -17.09 24.93 -22.10
CA ALA A 475 -17.78 23.96 -21.26
C ALA A 475 -16.89 23.61 -20.04
N ALA A 476 -17.51 23.26 -18.91
CA ALA A 476 -16.75 22.76 -17.76
C ALA A 476 -15.90 21.55 -18.18
N PRO A 477 -14.65 21.43 -17.69
CA PRO A 477 -13.79 20.31 -18.04
C PRO A 477 -14.45 18.99 -17.60
N ILE A 478 -14.22 17.93 -18.39
CA ILE A 478 -14.72 16.59 -18.07
C ILE A 478 -14.01 16.05 -16.82
N THR A 479 -14.77 15.51 -15.88
CA THR A 479 -14.20 14.94 -14.65
C THR A 479 -14.40 13.43 -14.59
N MET A 480 -13.64 12.76 -13.73
CA MET A 480 -13.82 11.33 -13.47
C MET A 480 -15.20 11.02 -12.89
N ALA A 481 -15.77 11.92 -12.09
CA ALA A 481 -17.15 11.80 -11.61
C ALA A 481 -18.14 11.74 -12.79
N MET A 482 -18.00 12.63 -13.78
CA MET A 482 -18.86 12.60 -14.99
C MET A 482 -18.66 11.32 -15.81
N LEU A 483 -17.42 10.85 -15.96
CA LEU A 483 -17.09 9.64 -16.72
C LEU A 483 -17.59 8.35 -16.08
N MET A 484 -17.65 8.32 -14.74
CA MET A 484 -18.08 7.15 -13.96
C MET A 484 -19.57 7.19 -13.57
N GLY A 485 -20.35 8.13 -14.12
CA GLY A 485 -21.80 8.18 -13.88
C GLY A 485 -22.23 8.89 -12.60
N GLY A 486 -21.39 9.77 -12.05
CA GLY A 486 -21.71 10.74 -11.00
C GLY A 486 -22.78 11.74 -11.45
N ASN A 487 -24.03 11.30 -11.32
CA ASN A 487 -25.36 11.94 -11.42
C ASN A 487 -25.84 12.61 -12.74
N GLU A 488 -26.74 11.88 -13.43
CA GLU A 488 -28.18 12.21 -13.48
C GLU A 488 -29.01 10.90 -13.56
N GLY A 489 -29.47 10.40 -12.42
CA GLY A 489 -30.59 9.45 -12.36
C GLY A 489 -30.23 7.97 -12.40
N THR A 490 -29.62 7.44 -11.34
CA THR A 490 -29.63 6.01 -11.05
C THR A 490 -30.78 5.72 -10.09
N SER A 491 -31.69 4.83 -10.47
CA SER A 491 -32.83 4.42 -9.65
C SER A 491 -32.32 3.90 -8.30
N ALA A 492 -32.61 4.65 -7.24
CA ALA A 492 -32.28 4.27 -5.88
C ALA A 492 -32.68 2.80 -5.63
N PRO A 493 -31.83 1.99 -4.96
CA PRO A 493 -32.29 0.74 -4.38
C PRO A 493 -33.54 1.04 -3.54
N PRO A 494 -34.54 0.13 -3.47
CA PRO A 494 -35.81 0.41 -2.80
C PRO A 494 -35.52 0.97 -1.41
N SER A 495 -35.86 2.24 -1.21
CA SER A 495 -35.48 2.96 0.01
C SER A 495 -36.16 2.29 1.19
N LEU A 496 -35.38 1.95 2.21
CA LEU A 496 -35.96 1.59 3.51
C LEU A 496 -36.91 2.72 3.95
N PRO A 497 -38.03 2.39 4.62
CA PRO A 497 -38.91 3.42 5.16
C PRO A 497 -38.13 4.40 6.06
N ASP A 498 -38.52 5.68 6.07
CA ASP A 498 -37.84 6.71 6.87
C ASP A 498 -37.68 6.32 8.34
N THR A 499 -38.68 5.65 8.93
CA THR A 499 -38.58 5.12 10.31
C THR A 499 -37.40 4.15 10.48
N VAL A 500 -37.16 3.27 9.50
CA VAL A 500 -36.05 2.31 9.54
C VAL A 500 -34.72 3.02 9.30
N LEU A 501 -34.68 3.99 8.37
CA LEU A 501 -33.51 4.84 8.16
C LEU A 501 -33.15 5.65 9.41
N TRP A 502 -34.17 6.10 10.17
CA TRP A 502 -33.98 6.76 11.46
C TRP A 502 -33.33 5.81 12.48
N PHE A 503 -33.74 4.54 12.53
CA PHE A 503 -33.07 3.55 13.37
C PHE A 503 -31.59 3.40 12.99
N ASN A 504 -31.31 3.33 11.69
CA ASN A 504 -29.93 3.22 11.17
C ASN A 504 -29.09 4.45 11.52
N ALA A 505 -29.68 5.65 11.45
CA ALA A 505 -29.02 6.91 11.82
C ALA A 505 -28.49 6.90 13.26
N THR A 506 -29.12 6.18 14.19
CA THR A 506 -28.66 6.06 15.58
C THR A 506 -27.28 5.40 15.71
N TYR A 507 -26.92 4.49 14.81
CA TYR A 507 -25.64 3.79 14.82
C TYR A 507 -24.78 4.08 13.58
N ALA A 508 -25.17 5.05 12.75
CA ALA A 508 -24.48 5.44 11.52
C ALA A 508 -22.99 5.79 11.69
N PRO A 509 -22.53 6.46 12.77
CA PRO A 509 -21.09 6.75 12.93
C PRO A 509 -20.26 5.48 13.07
N LEU A 510 -20.82 4.44 13.71
CA LEU A 510 -20.19 3.13 13.80
C LEU A 510 -20.22 2.42 12.45
N THR A 511 -21.39 2.38 11.81
CA THR A 511 -21.58 1.78 10.48
C THR A 511 -20.58 2.35 9.49
N TYR A 512 -20.49 3.69 9.41
CA TYR A 512 -19.54 4.39 8.55
C TYR A 512 -18.09 4.17 8.96
N SER A 513 -17.78 4.10 10.26
CA SER A 513 -16.42 3.77 10.72
C SER A 513 -15.96 2.36 10.33
N ASN A 514 -16.89 1.44 10.14
CA ASN A 514 -16.66 0.09 9.61
C ASN A 514 -16.78 0.06 8.07
N GLY A 515 -17.11 1.20 7.46
CA GLY A 515 -17.31 1.43 6.02
C GLY A 515 -18.68 1.06 5.49
N PHE A 516 -19.54 0.51 6.32
CA PHE A 516 -20.80 -0.04 5.88
C PHE A 516 -21.79 1.06 5.44
N ASN A 517 -22.85 0.66 4.72
CA ASN A 517 -23.83 1.58 4.15
C ASN A 517 -25.02 1.79 5.08
N TRP A 518 -25.18 2.99 5.65
CA TRP A 518 -26.26 3.30 6.59
C TRP A 518 -27.68 3.16 6.00
N ARG A 519 -27.84 3.12 4.68
CA ARG A 519 -29.12 2.84 4.00
C ARG A 519 -29.51 1.36 3.99
N LEU A 520 -28.66 0.48 4.53
CA LEU A 520 -28.94 -0.94 4.75
C LEU A 520 -29.09 -1.21 6.24
N VAL A 521 -30.00 -2.12 6.61
CA VAL A 521 -30.13 -2.56 8.01
C VAL A 521 -28.84 -3.25 8.43
N GLY A 522 -28.18 -2.71 9.46
CA GLY A 522 -26.89 -3.21 9.95
C GLY A 522 -25.71 -2.85 9.04
N GLY A 523 -25.95 -2.06 7.99
CA GLY A 523 -24.90 -1.61 7.08
C GLY A 523 -24.57 -2.55 5.92
N LEU A 524 -25.10 -3.78 5.94
CA LEU A 524 -24.66 -4.88 5.09
C LEU A 524 -25.81 -5.54 4.33
N LYS A 525 -25.53 -6.07 3.14
CA LYS A 525 -26.44 -6.99 2.44
C LYS A 525 -26.37 -8.37 3.08
N ILE A 526 -27.47 -9.11 3.11
CA ILE A 526 -27.48 -10.48 3.65
C ILE A 526 -26.85 -11.43 2.61
N THR A 527 -25.57 -11.73 2.81
CA THR A 527 -24.78 -12.74 2.09
C THR A 527 -24.17 -13.72 3.10
N GLU A 528 -23.69 -14.89 2.68
CA GLU A 528 -23.04 -15.83 3.61
C GLU A 528 -21.76 -15.25 4.21
N GLU A 529 -20.95 -14.55 3.42
CA GLU A 529 -19.74 -13.86 3.89
C GLU A 529 -20.05 -12.79 4.96
N ASN A 530 -21.07 -11.95 4.73
CA ASN A 530 -21.47 -10.94 5.71
C ASN A 530 -22.02 -11.57 6.99
N LYS A 531 -22.70 -12.72 6.90
CA LYS A 531 -23.11 -13.47 8.10
C LYS A 531 -21.90 -13.98 8.87
N GLU A 532 -20.88 -14.54 8.20
CA GLU A 532 -19.67 -14.99 8.87
C GLU A 532 -18.94 -13.83 9.57
N LEU A 533 -18.86 -12.66 8.93
CA LEU A 533 -18.28 -11.45 9.50
C LEU A 533 -19.07 -10.96 10.73
N THR A 534 -20.39 -10.84 10.62
CA THR A 534 -21.26 -10.43 11.73
C THR A 534 -21.21 -11.43 12.89
N ASP A 535 -21.24 -12.74 12.60
CA ASP A 535 -21.14 -13.82 13.60
C ASP A 535 -19.81 -13.72 14.37
N TRP A 536 -18.69 -13.60 13.66
CA TRP A 536 -17.37 -13.40 14.27
C TRP A 536 -17.32 -12.15 15.15
N GLY A 537 -17.88 -11.03 14.68
CA GLY A 537 -17.94 -9.77 15.41
C GLY A 537 -18.74 -9.88 16.71
N LEU A 538 -19.91 -10.54 16.67
CA LEU A 538 -20.75 -10.80 17.83
C LEU A 538 -20.11 -11.76 18.82
N GLN A 539 -19.47 -12.83 18.36
CA GLN A 539 -18.78 -13.79 19.22
C GLN A 539 -17.61 -13.12 19.96
N ASN A 540 -16.76 -12.37 19.27
CA ASN A 540 -15.56 -11.78 19.89
C ASN A 540 -15.85 -10.57 20.77
N SER A 541 -16.81 -9.75 20.39
CA SER A 541 -17.10 -8.50 21.11
C SER A 541 -18.13 -8.68 22.22
N TRP A 542 -19.02 -9.66 22.08
CA TRP A 542 -20.18 -9.82 22.95
C TRP A 542 -20.38 -11.24 23.50
N ASN A 543 -19.65 -12.24 22.99
CA ASN A 543 -19.86 -13.65 23.30
C ASN A 543 -21.31 -14.10 23.02
N ILE A 544 -21.87 -13.62 21.90
CA ILE A 544 -23.19 -14.00 21.40
C ILE A 544 -22.98 -15.06 20.31
N THR A 545 -23.65 -16.21 20.45
CA THR A 545 -23.52 -17.38 19.54
C THR A 545 -24.85 -17.91 19.05
N ASP A 546 -25.96 -17.40 19.57
CA ASP A 546 -27.31 -17.86 19.28
C ASP A 546 -28.35 -16.79 19.65
N ARG A 547 -29.62 -17.08 19.32
CA ARG A 547 -30.75 -16.18 19.60
C ARG A 547 -30.95 -15.89 21.09
N GLU A 548 -30.71 -16.85 21.98
CA GLU A 548 -30.96 -16.66 23.42
C GLU A 548 -29.95 -15.67 24.00
N SER A 549 -28.65 -15.93 23.77
CA SER A 549 -27.56 -15.03 24.15
C SER A 549 -27.68 -13.64 23.51
N ALA A 550 -28.17 -13.56 22.27
CA ALA A 550 -28.44 -12.30 21.58
C ALA A 550 -29.47 -11.43 22.31
N LEU A 551 -30.63 -12.02 22.65
CA LEU A 551 -31.70 -11.29 23.33
C LEU A 551 -31.31 -10.90 24.77
N GLU A 552 -30.59 -11.76 25.49
CA GLU A 552 -30.06 -11.44 26.82
C GLU A 552 -29.06 -10.26 26.77
N ALA A 553 -28.18 -10.22 25.77
CA ALA A 553 -27.22 -9.15 25.60
C ALA A 553 -27.89 -7.80 25.34
N ALA A 554 -28.89 -7.76 24.46
CA ALA A 554 -29.65 -6.54 24.17
C ALA A 554 -30.39 -6.03 25.41
N GLU A 555 -31.06 -6.91 26.17
CA GLU A 555 -31.81 -6.50 27.37
C GLU A 555 -30.88 -5.99 28.48
N ARG A 556 -29.71 -6.61 28.67
CA ARG A 556 -28.69 -6.12 29.60
C ARG A 556 -28.20 -4.72 29.24
N LEU A 557 -28.01 -4.45 27.96
CA LEU A 557 -27.54 -3.16 27.45
C LEU A 557 -28.62 -2.07 27.59
N LYS A 558 -29.91 -2.41 27.42
CA LYS A 558 -31.04 -1.50 27.69
C LYS A 558 -31.13 -1.08 29.16
N GLN A 559 -30.89 -1.99 30.10
CA GLN A 559 -31.11 -1.75 31.53
C GLN A 559 -29.92 -1.13 32.26
N GLN A 560 -28.71 -1.61 31.98
CA GLN A 560 -27.53 -1.33 32.82
C GLN A 560 -26.35 -0.80 31.99
N GLY A 561 -26.05 -1.48 30.88
CA GLY A 561 -25.03 -1.08 29.92
C GLY A 561 -23.71 -0.58 30.54
N HIS A 562 -23.03 0.34 29.86
CA HIS A 562 -21.82 0.98 30.36
C HIS A 562 -22.12 2.14 31.31
N ARG A 563 -23.31 2.73 31.20
CA ARG A 563 -23.76 3.79 32.11
C ARG A 563 -23.76 3.36 33.59
N GLN A 564 -24.11 2.10 33.88
CA GLN A 564 -24.00 1.60 35.25
C GLN A 564 -22.55 1.57 35.75
N THR A 565 -21.60 1.09 34.92
CA THR A 565 -20.18 1.10 35.30
C THR A 565 -19.66 2.52 35.49
N CYS A 566 -20.13 3.49 34.71
CA CYS A 566 -19.79 4.89 34.93
C CYS A 566 -20.35 5.40 36.27
N GLN A 567 -21.60 5.07 36.60
CA GLN A 567 -22.20 5.41 37.88
C GLN A 567 -21.41 4.82 39.07
N GLU A 568 -21.00 3.56 38.97
CA GLU A 568 -20.14 2.90 39.98
C GLU A 568 -18.82 3.67 40.16
N TYR A 569 -18.21 4.15 39.06
CA TYR A 569 -16.96 4.89 39.12
C TYR A 569 -17.14 6.28 39.74
N MET A 570 -18.25 6.95 39.43
CA MET A 570 -18.62 8.21 40.08
C MET A 570 -18.83 8.00 41.59
N ASP A 571 -19.54 6.95 41.98
CA ASP A 571 -19.80 6.64 43.40
C ASP A 571 -18.50 6.31 44.16
N GLU A 572 -17.58 5.53 43.57
CA GLU A 572 -16.27 5.26 44.16
C GLU A 572 -15.44 6.54 44.35
N LEU A 573 -15.42 7.44 43.35
CA LEU A 573 -14.73 8.73 43.47
C LEU A 573 -15.37 9.61 44.54
N LYS A 574 -16.70 9.54 44.69
CA LYS A 574 -17.45 10.25 45.72
C LYS A 574 -17.08 9.75 47.12
N GLU A 575 -17.06 8.43 47.31
CA GLU A 575 -16.68 7.80 48.58
C GLU A 575 -15.24 8.14 48.99
N MET A 576 -14.34 8.29 48.01
CA MET A 576 -12.96 8.72 48.23
C MET A 576 -12.81 10.24 48.43
N GLY A 577 -13.89 11.01 48.31
CA GLY A 577 -13.87 12.48 48.40
C GLY A 577 -13.05 13.13 47.28
N LEU A 578 -13.01 12.51 46.10
CA LEU A 578 -12.25 12.96 44.94
C LEU A 578 -13.09 13.78 43.97
N LEU A 579 -14.41 13.54 43.90
CA LEU A 579 -15.30 14.21 42.94
C LEU A 579 -15.34 15.73 43.09
N ASP A 580 -15.35 16.24 44.32
CA ASP A 580 -15.51 17.69 44.59
C ASP A 580 -14.18 18.47 44.57
N LEU A 581 -13.08 17.81 44.19
CA LEU A 581 -11.76 18.45 44.12
C LEU A 581 -11.59 19.20 42.81
N GLU A 582 -10.84 20.30 42.83
CA GLU A 582 -10.37 20.94 41.59
C GLU A 582 -9.42 20.02 40.82
N GLU A 583 -9.42 20.14 39.48
CA GLU A 583 -8.75 19.21 38.56
C GLU A 583 -7.28 18.91 38.93
N LYS A 584 -6.52 19.94 39.31
CA LYS A 584 -5.11 19.78 39.70
C LYS A 584 -4.95 18.96 40.98
N GLU A 585 -5.84 19.13 41.95
CA GLU A 585 -5.82 18.38 43.20
C GLU A 585 -6.36 16.95 42.99
N PHE A 586 -7.42 16.81 42.19
CA PHE A 586 -7.93 15.53 41.73
C PHE A 586 -6.81 14.69 41.10
N ARG A 587 -6.13 15.20 40.05
CA ARG A 587 -5.03 14.49 39.38
C ARG A 587 -3.95 14.05 40.37
N LYS A 588 -3.54 14.94 41.28
CA LYS A 588 -2.52 14.62 42.29
C LYS A 588 -2.94 13.49 43.22
N LYS A 589 -4.17 13.53 43.76
CA LYS A 589 -4.67 12.51 44.68
C LYS A 589 -5.02 11.21 43.95
N PHE A 590 -5.62 11.31 42.76
CA PHE A 590 -5.95 10.18 41.90
C PHE A 590 -4.70 9.35 41.56
N LEU A 591 -3.59 10.00 41.18
CA LEU A 591 -2.29 9.34 40.94
C LEU A 591 -1.72 8.60 42.16
N GLN A 592 -2.17 8.92 43.37
CA GLN A 592 -1.77 8.23 44.61
C GLN A 592 -2.67 7.04 44.96
N THR A 593 -3.81 6.91 44.27
CA THR A 593 -4.73 5.77 44.45
C THR A 593 -4.29 4.57 43.61
N LYS A 594 -4.87 3.41 43.93
CA LYS A 594 -4.72 2.20 43.11
C LYS A 594 -5.54 2.24 41.80
N LEU A 595 -6.37 3.27 41.60
CA LEU A 595 -7.26 3.42 40.44
C LEU A 595 -6.59 4.14 39.25
N SER A 596 -5.42 4.75 39.48
CA SER A 596 -4.79 5.71 38.56
C SER A 596 -4.49 5.21 37.14
N SER A 597 -4.53 3.90 36.91
CA SER A 597 -4.27 3.28 35.60
C SER A 597 -5.51 3.21 34.70
N ASP A 598 -6.71 3.51 35.19
CA ASP A 598 -7.95 3.41 34.40
C ASP A 598 -8.52 4.80 34.10
N TYR A 599 -8.42 5.21 32.82
CA TYR A 599 -8.83 6.55 32.38
C TYR A 599 -10.34 6.81 32.50
N ARG A 600 -11.13 5.75 32.64
CA ARG A 600 -12.59 5.86 32.87
C ARG A 600 -12.95 6.64 34.12
N TYR A 601 -12.14 6.59 35.18
CA TYR A 601 -12.35 7.44 36.36
C TYR A 601 -12.13 8.93 36.06
N VAL A 602 -11.21 9.26 35.15
CA VAL A 602 -10.99 10.65 34.72
C VAL A 602 -12.20 11.15 33.93
N ILE A 603 -12.76 10.30 33.06
CA ILE A 603 -13.98 10.61 32.29
C ILE A 603 -15.17 10.80 33.24
N ALA A 604 -15.39 9.88 34.19
CA ALA A 604 -16.46 9.98 35.20
C ALA A 604 -16.32 11.25 36.06
N TYR A 605 -15.09 11.62 36.45
CA TYR A 605 -14.81 12.88 37.14
C TYR A 605 -15.19 14.10 36.27
N ASN A 606 -14.77 14.12 35.00
CA ASN A 606 -15.07 15.24 34.09
C ASN A 606 -16.58 15.39 33.88
N MET A 607 -17.31 14.29 33.68
CA MET A 607 -18.78 14.30 33.58
C MET A 607 -19.43 14.94 34.81
N TYR A 608 -18.99 14.55 36.02
CA TYR A 608 -19.49 15.16 37.26
C TYR A 608 -19.20 16.66 37.33
N GLN A 609 -18.01 17.10 36.93
CA GLN A 609 -17.63 18.52 36.92
C GLN A 609 -18.44 19.34 35.92
N GLU A 610 -18.87 18.72 34.81
CA GLU A 610 -19.77 19.33 33.82
C GLU A 610 -21.25 19.28 34.24
N GLY A 611 -21.56 18.65 35.37
CA GLY A 611 -22.92 18.51 35.88
C GLY A 611 -23.74 17.43 35.15
N LEU A 612 -23.07 16.53 34.42
CA LEU A 612 -23.68 15.41 33.72
C LEU A 612 -23.78 14.19 34.65
N ASP A 613 -24.87 13.44 34.53
CA ASP A 613 -25.03 12.14 35.16
C ASP A 613 -24.57 11.00 34.23
N ALA A 614 -24.44 9.80 34.79
CA ALA A 614 -24.10 8.62 34.00
C ALA A 614 -25.19 8.28 32.97
N ASP A 615 -26.44 8.68 33.19
CA ASP A 615 -27.53 8.46 32.24
C ASP A 615 -27.36 9.28 30.95
N TYR A 616 -26.59 10.37 30.98
CA TYR A 616 -26.26 11.13 29.77
C TYR A 616 -25.54 10.29 28.71
N MET A 617 -24.77 9.26 29.09
CA MET A 617 -24.13 8.33 28.15
C MET A 617 -25.04 7.16 27.70
N ALA A 618 -26.33 7.18 28.06
CA ALA A 618 -27.30 6.18 27.63
C ALA A 618 -27.33 5.95 26.12
N ALA A 619 -27.09 7.00 25.32
CA ALA A 619 -27.04 6.96 23.88
C ALA A 619 -26.05 5.91 23.37
N TRP A 620 -24.86 5.77 23.97
CA TRP A 620 -23.88 4.77 23.56
C TRP A 620 -24.46 3.35 23.63
N ASP A 621 -25.08 3.02 24.75
CA ASP A 621 -25.67 1.71 24.98
C ASP A 621 -26.89 1.49 24.06
N LEU A 622 -27.82 2.45 24.00
CA LEU A 622 -29.08 2.30 23.26
C LEU A 622 -28.88 2.32 21.73
N CYS A 623 -27.92 3.10 21.21
CA CYS A 623 -27.60 3.06 19.79
C CYS A 623 -27.00 1.71 19.39
N ARG A 624 -26.17 1.12 20.27
CA ARG A 624 -25.67 -0.24 20.07
C ARG A 624 -26.74 -1.31 20.20
N VAL A 625 -27.81 -1.08 20.97
CA VAL A 625 -28.99 -1.97 20.95
C VAL A 625 -29.63 -1.99 19.56
N ASN A 626 -29.82 -0.83 18.92
CA ASN A 626 -30.34 -0.78 17.55
C ASN A 626 -29.41 -1.48 16.55
N GLN A 627 -28.10 -1.27 16.69
CA GLN A 627 -27.08 -2.00 15.91
C GLN A 627 -27.20 -3.52 16.10
N LEU A 628 -27.28 -3.99 17.35
CA LEU A 628 -27.39 -5.41 17.68
C LEU A 628 -28.66 -6.04 17.09
N TYR A 629 -29.81 -5.35 17.15
CA TYR A 629 -31.02 -5.86 16.50
C TYR A 629 -30.86 -6.02 14.98
N ALA A 630 -30.14 -5.10 14.34
CA ALA A 630 -29.81 -5.23 12.93
C ALA A 630 -28.87 -6.41 12.65
N ASP A 631 -27.83 -6.59 13.47
CA ASP A 631 -26.90 -7.74 13.38
C ASP A 631 -27.65 -9.08 13.59
N PHE A 632 -28.59 -9.13 14.55
CA PHE A 632 -29.41 -10.32 14.82
C PHE A 632 -30.34 -10.64 13.66
N TYR A 633 -30.82 -9.63 12.93
CA TYR A 633 -31.56 -9.83 11.68
C TYR A 633 -30.66 -10.42 10.58
N ILE A 634 -29.44 -9.90 10.40
CA ILE A 634 -28.48 -10.41 9.40
C ILE A 634 -28.20 -11.90 9.62
N LEU A 635 -27.99 -12.31 10.87
CA LEU A 635 -27.72 -13.71 11.24
C LEU A 635 -28.96 -14.60 11.30
N GLY A 636 -30.17 -14.03 11.15
CA GLY A 636 -31.43 -14.76 11.30
C GLY A 636 -31.75 -15.17 12.74
N TYR A 637 -31.10 -14.60 13.74
CA TYR A 637 -31.49 -14.72 15.15
C TYR A 637 -32.82 -14.01 15.42
N MET A 638 -33.13 -12.97 14.66
CA MET A 638 -34.43 -12.28 14.65
C MET A 638 -34.99 -12.24 13.23
N THR A 639 -36.30 -12.26 13.07
CA THR A 639 -36.92 -11.89 11.79
C THR A 639 -36.79 -10.38 11.56
N TYR A 640 -36.96 -9.94 10.32
CA TYR A 640 -36.99 -8.51 10.00
C TYR A 640 -38.04 -7.76 10.85
N GLU A 641 -39.25 -8.31 10.94
CA GLU A 641 -40.34 -7.71 11.74
C GLU A 641 -39.99 -7.60 13.22
N GLU A 642 -39.40 -8.66 13.80
CA GLU A 642 -38.99 -8.68 15.21
C GLU A 642 -37.90 -7.62 15.48
N ALA A 643 -36.89 -7.53 14.61
CA ALA A 643 -35.79 -6.59 14.77
C ALA A 643 -36.29 -5.14 14.69
N MET A 644 -37.13 -4.82 13.69
CA MET A 644 -37.66 -3.47 13.52
C MET A 644 -38.66 -3.10 14.62
N ASP A 645 -39.49 -4.04 15.11
CA ASP A 645 -40.37 -3.83 16.27
C ASP A 645 -39.54 -3.50 17.53
N ALA A 646 -38.44 -4.21 17.75
CA ALA A 646 -37.55 -3.95 18.88
C ALA A 646 -36.76 -2.63 18.74
N SER A 647 -36.29 -2.31 17.52
CA SER A 647 -35.65 -1.03 17.22
C SER A 647 -36.61 0.15 17.40
N LEU A 648 -37.90 0.00 17.07
CA LEU A 648 -38.90 1.03 17.32
C LEU A 648 -39.07 1.32 18.81
N GLU A 649 -39.24 0.28 19.63
CA GLU A 649 -39.38 0.42 21.08
C GLU A 649 -38.17 1.14 21.68
N ASN A 650 -36.96 0.74 21.28
CA ASN A 650 -35.72 1.33 21.75
C ASN A 650 -35.53 2.78 21.26
N SER A 651 -35.90 3.06 20.01
CA SER A 651 -35.78 4.39 19.39
C SER A 651 -36.74 5.41 19.99
N LEU A 652 -37.95 4.99 20.42
CA LEU A 652 -38.85 5.83 21.19
C LEU A 652 -38.29 6.21 22.57
N VAL A 653 -37.47 5.34 23.18
CA VAL A 653 -36.73 5.67 24.41
C VAL A 653 -35.65 6.71 24.11
N LEU A 654 -34.89 6.55 23.03
CA LEU A 654 -33.89 7.53 22.59
C LEU A 654 -34.49 8.91 22.35
N GLN A 655 -35.59 9.01 21.57
CA GLN A 655 -36.31 10.28 21.31
C GLN A 655 -36.80 10.97 22.59
N LYS A 656 -37.04 10.20 23.66
CA LYS A 656 -37.49 10.74 24.94
C LYS A 656 -36.33 11.22 25.83
N LEU A 657 -35.17 10.57 25.73
CA LEU A 657 -33.99 10.90 26.54
C LEU A 657 -33.21 12.09 25.98
N TYR A 658 -33.20 12.28 24.67
CA TYR A 658 -32.45 13.34 23.99
C TYR A 658 -33.38 14.23 23.14
N SER A 659 -32.99 15.48 22.96
CA SER A 659 -33.77 16.50 22.25
C SER A 659 -33.37 16.71 20.79
N SER A 660 -32.24 16.16 20.36
CA SER A 660 -31.69 16.31 19.00
C SER A 660 -30.69 15.20 18.65
N TRP A 661 -30.34 15.09 17.37
CA TRP A 661 -29.24 14.24 16.91
C TRP A 661 -27.92 14.62 17.56
N GLU A 662 -27.63 15.91 17.67
CA GLU A 662 -26.41 16.44 18.29
C GLU A 662 -26.28 15.98 19.75
N GLU A 663 -27.33 16.16 20.55
CA GLU A 663 -27.30 15.78 21.97
C GLU A 663 -27.15 14.26 22.16
N MET A 664 -27.81 13.47 21.31
CA MET A 664 -27.65 12.02 21.32
C MET A 664 -26.22 11.62 20.94
N VAL A 665 -25.64 12.24 19.91
CA VAL A 665 -24.28 11.95 19.46
C VAL A 665 -23.26 12.36 20.52
N ASP A 666 -23.43 13.47 21.22
CA ASP A 666 -22.58 13.87 22.34
C ASP A 666 -22.59 12.79 23.44
N GLY A 667 -23.76 12.30 23.83
CA GLY A 667 -23.92 11.18 24.76
C GLY A 667 -23.27 9.88 24.25
N TYR A 668 -23.42 9.59 22.95
CA TYR A 668 -22.80 8.43 22.30
C TYR A 668 -21.27 8.50 22.34
N MET A 669 -20.69 9.67 22.05
CA MET A 669 -19.24 9.86 22.01
C MET A 669 -18.62 9.79 23.41
N LEU A 670 -19.30 10.35 24.42
CA LEU A 670 -18.88 10.19 25.83
C LEU A 670 -18.87 8.71 26.26
N GLY A 671 -19.93 7.96 25.91
CA GLY A 671 -19.97 6.52 26.20
C GLY A 671 -18.93 5.72 25.42
N PHE A 672 -18.66 6.06 24.15
CA PHE A 672 -17.59 5.45 23.36
C PHE A 672 -16.20 5.75 23.95
N GLN A 673 -15.94 7.00 24.35
CA GLN A 673 -14.71 7.41 25.02
C GLN A 673 -14.51 6.61 26.33
N PHE A 674 -15.57 6.49 27.13
CA PHE A 674 -15.56 5.70 28.36
C PHE A 674 -15.25 4.23 28.08
N TRP A 675 -15.94 3.60 27.12
CA TRP A 675 -15.71 2.20 26.76
C TRP A 675 -14.28 1.93 26.26
N SER A 676 -13.77 2.80 25.40
CA SER A 676 -12.43 2.68 24.79
C SER A 676 -11.28 3.08 25.72
N ARG A 677 -11.58 3.70 26.88
CA ARG A 677 -10.60 4.28 27.82
C ARG A 677 -9.74 5.37 27.16
N ASP A 678 -10.29 6.04 26.16
CA ASP A 678 -9.54 7.00 25.36
C ASP A 678 -9.45 8.36 26.05
N SER A 679 -8.25 8.92 26.07
CA SER A 679 -8.01 10.27 26.62
C SER A 679 -8.54 11.39 25.75
N ALA A 680 -8.80 11.11 24.47
CA ALA A 680 -9.15 12.10 23.44
C ALA A 680 -8.14 13.27 23.31
N SER A 681 -6.92 13.11 23.86
CA SER A 681 -5.93 14.20 23.90
C SER A 681 -5.10 14.30 22.62
N LYS A 682 -4.82 13.18 21.97
CA LYS A 682 -4.05 13.11 20.73
C LYS A 682 -4.94 13.33 19.50
N GLU A 683 -4.34 13.59 18.34
CA GLU A 683 -5.07 13.84 17.09
C GLU A 683 -5.56 12.56 16.40
N ASP A 684 -4.88 11.45 16.68
CA ASP A 684 -5.18 10.06 16.28
C ASP A 684 -6.08 9.33 17.29
N SER A 685 -6.70 10.05 18.22
CA SER A 685 -7.65 9.49 19.19
C SER A 685 -8.80 8.77 18.46
N PRO A 686 -9.13 7.51 18.84
CA PRO A 686 -10.29 6.81 18.30
C PRO A 686 -11.60 7.58 18.49
N THR A 687 -11.77 8.26 19.63
CA THR A 687 -12.97 9.09 19.91
C THR A 687 -13.06 10.27 18.95
N LYS A 688 -11.96 11.00 18.73
CA LYS A 688 -11.92 12.10 17.75
C LYS A 688 -12.16 11.59 16.34
N GLU A 689 -11.56 10.47 15.95
CA GLU A 689 -11.77 9.85 14.64
C GLU A 689 -13.25 9.50 14.44
N ARG A 690 -13.89 8.90 15.44
CA ARG A 690 -15.32 8.57 15.38
C ARG A 690 -16.22 9.80 15.31
N TYR A 691 -15.89 10.86 16.03
CA TYR A 691 -16.62 12.14 15.93
C TYR A 691 -16.47 12.77 14.55
N ARG A 692 -15.29 12.69 13.92
CA ARG A 692 -15.09 13.15 12.55
C ARG A 692 -15.98 12.40 11.55
N TYR A 693 -16.18 11.09 11.72
CA TYR A 693 -17.12 10.35 10.87
C TYR A 693 -18.56 10.85 10.99
N TYR A 694 -18.99 11.23 12.20
CA TYR A 694 -20.28 11.89 12.39
C TYR A 694 -20.34 13.23 11.63
N GLU A 695 -19.33 14.09 11.77
CA GLU A 695 -19.28 15.37 11.06
C GLU A 695 -19.27 15.21 9.53
N MET A 696 -18.55 14.20 9.02
CA MET A 696 -18.55 13.86 7.60
C MET A 696 -19.93 13.41 7.12
N LEU A 697 -20.57 12.49 7.84
CA LEU A 697 -21.93 12.05 7.55
C LEU A 697 -22.92 13.21 7.63
N LYS A 698 -22.74 14.14 8.57
CA LYS A 698 -23.60 15.32 8.71
C LYS A 698 -23.44 16.30 7.55
N GLY A 699 -22.23 16.42 7.00
CA GLY A 699 -21.92 17.30 5.87
C GLY A 699 -22.13 16.70 4.48
N SER A 700 -22.44 15.40 4.37
CA SER A 700 -22.64 14.74 3.07
C SER A 700 -24.04 14.99 2.52
N ASP A 701 -24.17 15.06 1.18
CA ASP A 701 -25.48 15.13 0.49
C ASP A 701 -26.38 13.93 0.80
N ASP A 702 -25.79 12.80 1.25
CA ASP A 702 -26.51 11.59 1.69
C ASP A 702 -26.55 11.45 3.21
N SER A 703 -26.82 12.53 3.93
CA SER A 703 -26.73 12.53 5.40
C SER A 703 -27.88 11.77 6.08
N PRO A 704 -27.59 10.84 7.01
CA PRO A 704 -28.62 10.26 7.87
C PRO A 704 -29.27 11.29 8.81
N TYR A 705 -28.60 12.42 9.05
CA TYR A 705 -29.01 13.42 10.02
C TYR A 705 -29.91 14.52 9.44
N GLU A 706 -30.26 14.43 8.16
CA GLU A 706 -31.32 15.23 7.54
C GLU A 706 -32.73 14.77 7.97
N LEU A 707 -32.88 13.53 8.44
CA LEU A 707 -34.12 13.05 9.04
C LEU A 707 -34.42 13.86 10.31
N ASP A 708 -35.64 14.38 10.44
CA ASP A 708 -36.03 15.13 11.65
C ASP A 708 -35.95 14.22 12.87
N TRP A 709 -35.16 14.63 13.89
CA TRP A 709 -35.07 13.93 15.17
C TRP A 709 -36.47 13.65 15.75
N ASN A 710 -37.41 14.58 15.61
CA ASN A 710 -38.76 14.50 16.18
C ASN A 710 -39.80 13.90 15.22
N MET A 711 -39.38 13.28 14.12
CA MET A 711 -40.33 12.61 13.22
C MET A 711 -41.11 11.51 13.97
N GLU A 712 -42.37 11.31 13.57
CA GLU A 712 -43.21 10.29 14.20
C GLU A 712 -42.72 8.89 13.82
N LEU A 713 -42.13 8.17 14.77
CA LEU A 713 -41.67 6.80 14.57
C LEU A 713 -42.88 5.85 14.57
N THR A 714 -43.27 5.39 13.39
CA THR A 714 -44.39 4.47 13.19
C THR A 714 -43.98 3.21 12.43
N LYS A 715 -44.68 2.10 12.74
CA LYS A 715 -44.47 0.82 12.08
C LYS A 715 -44.77 0.94 10.58
N SER A 716 -43.76 0.65 9.76
CA SER A 716 -43.77 0.88 8.30
C SER A 716 -43.19 -0.29 7.49
N TRP A 717 -42.87 -1.41 8.16
CA TRP A 717 -42.39 -2.67 7.59
C TRP A 717 -43.48 -3.74 7.55
#